data_AF-A0A7N8WNB9-F1
#
_entry.id   AF-A0A7N8WNB9-F1
#
_cell.length_a   1.000
_cell.length_b   1.000
_cell.length_c   1.000
_cell.angle_alpha   90.00
_cell.angle_beta   90.00
_cell.angle_gamma   90.00
#
_symmetry.space_group_name_H-M   'P 1'
#
loop_
_entity.id
_entity.type
_entity.pdbx_description
1 polymer ?
#
loop_
_entity_poly.entity_id
_entity_poly.type
_entity_poly.pdbx_seq_one_letter_code
_entity_poly.pdbx_strand_id
1 'polypeptide(L)'
;MPALEAALSALDTLKPADITVVKYTNLTGDILLSSGTVSYLGAFTLDYRIECQKQWHILCQESKIPSSEDFTLSNTLGNQVAIRAWQIAGLPVDSFSTENGIIVFNSRRWPLMIDPQGQANKWIKNMEKANKLAVIKMTDGNYVRILENSIQFGTPVLLENVGEDLDPVLEPVLLKQTFKQQGVEYMKIGENIVEYSKGFLFYMTTGLRNPHYLPEVAVKVCLLNFMITPQGLQDQLLGLVAAKEKPELEDKKNQLILESAANNKQLKEIEDKILQVLSSSEGNILEDETAIKILSSSKILSEEISEKQKIASVTEKEIDNTRMGYRPVAEHSSILFFCISELANIEPMYQYSLSWFINLYLDSIAKSVKSDDVAKRISNISEHFTLSIYNNVCRSLFEKDKLLFSLLLTVGIMQGKGKVDDQVWRFLLTGGIALHNPYPNPAPEWLSDKSWSKIVGASKLPNLKGFFEHVQDNISKWKELYDSGTPHEDQLPDQWNELVGMDRMVVIRCFRPDKLVPAVQDFIVDNMGQAYIEPPPFDLAGSYKDSNCCSPLIFILSPGSDPTAGLLKFADDLQMGGSRTQTISLGQGQGPIAAQMIDKAIKEGTWVVLQNCHLATSWMPTLERICEETITPENTHTSFRLWLTSYPSDKFPISILQNGLKMTNEPPKGIRANLLRSYLSHPISDPAFFDSSKKQVIWQKLLFGLTFFHALVQERRNFGPLGWNIPYEFNESDQRISIRQIQMFLDEYDEVPLEALTYLTGECNYGGRVTDDKDRRLLLSLLSIFYSQESLLILRFSLFQTYVNYIRSLPICADPCVFGLHSNADITKDNQETNQLLDGVLLTLPRQAGGGAKSPQEVVDELAENILCKLPADFDVQMVNDKYPVTYEESMNTVLRQEVIRFNRYLCCYGINYSACQIPALIVNHAIVPQYVHEIYKILFD
;
A
#
# COMPACT_ATOMS: atom_id res chain seq x y z
N MET A 1 36.96 8.89 63.48
CA MET A 1 36.69 9.94 62.47
C MET A 1 36.76 9.43 61.04
N PRO A 2 37.80 8.70 60.58
CA PRO A 2 37.86 8.21 59.19
C PRO A 2 36.72 7.26 58.80
N ALA A 3 36.28 6.41 59.74
CA ALA A 3 35.13 5.52 59.57
C ALA A 3 33.78 6.26 59.59
N LEU A 4 33.71 7.42 60.28
CA LEU A 4 32.50 8.26 60.32
C LEU A 4 32.40 9.09 59.04
N GLU A 5 33.53 9.57 58.50
CA GLU A 5 33.61 10.20 57.18
C GLU A 5 33.35 9.22 56.04
N ALA A 6 33.81 7.96 56.14
CA ALA A 6 33.46 6.91 55.18
C ALA A 6 31.97 6.52 55.25
N ALA A 7 31.37 6.51 56.45
CA ALA A 7 29.94 6.27 56.64
C ALA A 7 29.08 7.47 56.18
N LEU A 8 29.51 8.71 56.44
CA LEU A 8 28.87 9.94 55.94
C LEU A 8 29.01 10.08 54.42
N SER A 9 30.16 9.71 53.85
CA SER A 9 30.36 9.63 52.40
C SER A 9 29.54 8.51 51.75
N ALA A 10 29.33 7.38 52.44
CA ALA A 10 28.41 6.33 52.02
C ALA A 10 26.93 6.75 52.16
N LEU A 11 26.61 7.63 53.12
CA LEU A 11 25.31 8.30 53.24
C LEU A 11 25.10 9.41 52.20
N ASP A 12 26.15 10.11 51.76
CA ASP A 12 26.08 11.08 50.67
C ASP A 12 25.92 10.39 49.30
N THR A 13 26.37 9.14 49.16
CA THR A 13 25.96 8.26 48.04
C THR A 13 24.51 7.76 48.19
N LEU A 14 23.87 7.97 49.34
CA LEU A 14 22.43 7.73 49.58
C LEU A 14 21.54 8.96 49.27
N LYS A 15 21.98 9.86 48.36
CA LYS A 15 21.08 10.77 47.62
C LYS A 15 19.88 10.10 46.88
N PRO A 16 19.77 8.76 46.68
CA PRO A 16 18.53 8.17 46.20
C PRO A 16 17.36 8.40 47.16
N ALA A 17 17.55 8.50 48.49
CA ALA A 17 16.41 8.51 49.43
C ALA A 17 15.37 9.61 49.13
N ASP A 18 15.79 10.83 48.80
CA ASP A 18 14.87 11.91 48.41
C ASP A 18 14.22 11.66 47.04
N ILE A 19 14.96 11.06 46.10
CA ILE A 19 14.45 10.68 44.76
C ILE A 19 13.48 9.49 44.87
N THR A 20 13.72 8.53 45.77
CA THR A 20 12.81 7.39 46.01
C THR A 20 11.56 7.83 46.75
N VAL A 21 11.64 8.81 47.67
CA VAL A 21 10.47 9.35 48.37
C VAL A 21 9.57 10.14 47.42
N VAL A 22 10.15 10.97 46.54
CA VAL A 22 9.41 11.70 45.49
C VAL A 22 8.82 10.73 44.46
N LYS A 23 9.58 9.71 44.01
CA LYS A 23 9.06 8.65 43.14
C LYS A 23 7.94 7.85 43.80
N TYR A 24 8.06 7.54 45.10
CA TYR A 24 7.06 6.76 45.83
C TYR A 24 5.74 7.52 46.00
N THR A 25 5.80 8.84 46.21
CA THR A 25 4.59 9.68 46.28
C THR A 25 3.91 9.79 44.92
N ASN A 26 4.67 10.02 43.84
CA ASN A 26 4.17 10.14 42.47
C ASN A 26 3.76 8.80 41.83
N LEU A 27 4.15 7.68 42.44
CA LEU A 27 3.89 6.33 41.94
C LEU A 27 2.40 6.06 41.72
N THR A 28 1.53 6.65 42.54
CA THR A 28 0.08 6.41 42.46
C THR A 28 -0.48 6.87 41.10
N GLY A 29 -0.14 8.09 40.68
CA GLY A 29 -0.53 8.60 39.37
C GLY A 29 0.19 7.91 38.23
N ASP A 30 1.48 7.64 38.36
CA ASP A 30 2.28 7.00 37.31
C ASP A 30 1.82 5.55 37.03
N ILE A 31 1.47 4.78 38.07
CA ILE A 31 0.88 3.45 37.90
C ILE A 31 -0.52 3.54 37.28
N LEU A 32 -1.33 4.52 37.68
CA LEU A 32 -2.67 4.71 37.09
C LEU A 32 -2.56 4.94 35.57
N LEU A 33 -1.71 5.87 35.14
CA LEU A 33 -1.47 6.17 33.73
C LEU A 33 -0.88 4.97 32.97
N SER A 34 0.05 4.24 33.60
CA SER A 34 0.65 3.04 33.01
C SER A 34 -0.37 1.92 32.86
N SER A 35 -1.23 1.71 33.85
CA SER A 35 -2.29 0.69 33.82
C SER A 35 -3.37 1.01 32.78
N GLY A 36 -3.71 2.28 32.58
CA GLY A 36 -4.58 2.74 31.50
C GLY A 36 -3.96 2.48 30.13
N THR A 37 -2.66 2.77 29.98
CA THR A 37 -1.92 2.53 28.73
C THR A 37 -1.88 1.06 28.36
N VAL A 38 -1.51 0.18 29.30
CA VAL A 38 -1.43 -1.29 29.08
C VAL A 38 -2.82 -1.89 28.79
N SER A 39 -3.87 -1.35 29.40
CA SER A 39 -5.22 -1.91 29.28
C SER A 39 -5.94 -1.50 27.99
N TYR A 40 -5.78 -0.24 27.57
CA TYR A 40 -6.64 0.39 26.55
C TYR A 40 -5.89 0.88 25.31
N LEU A 41 -4.63 1.30 25.44
CA LEU A 41 -3.94 2.00 24.36
C LEU A 41 -3.20 1.08 23.36
N GLY A 42 -3.12 -0.23 23.66
CA GLY A 42 -2.38 -1.20 22.85
C GLY A 42 -2.73 -1.23 21.35
N ALA A 43 -4.01 -1.10 20.99
CA ALA A 43 -4.44 -1.17 19.59
C ALA A 43 -4.20 0.12 18.79
N PHE A 44 -3.87 1.23 19.44
CA PHE A 44 -3.84 2.55 18.81
C PHE A 44 -2.44 2.97 18.35
N THR A 45 -2.40 3.96 17.44
CA THR A 45 -1.18 4.58 16.90
C THR A 45 -0.47 5.43 17.95
N LEU A 46 0.84 5.65 17.77
CA LEU A 46 1.67 6.41 18.69
C LEU A 46 1.11 7.82 19.00
N ASP A 47 0.70 8.57 17.98
CA ASP A 47 0.19 9.93 18.16
C ASP A 47 -1.06 9.96 19.04
N TYR A 48 -1.98 9.02 18.81
CA TYR A 48 -3.19 8.90 19.63
C TYR A 48 -2.86 8.48 21.06
N ARG A 49 -1.89 7.57 21.26
CA ARG A 49 -1.44 7.20 22.61
C ARG A 49 -0.88 8.39 23.37
N ILE A 50 -0.01 9.18 22.73
CA ILE A 50 0.60 10.36 23.33
C ILE A 50 -0.47 11.39 23.69
N GLU A 51 -1.43 11.63 22.80
CA GLU A 51 -2.54 12.57 23.07
C GLU A 51 -3.39 12.11 24.25
N CYS A 52 -3.80 10.84 24.30
CA CYS A 52 -4.54 10.28 25.43
C CYS A 52 -3.73 10.34 26.72
N GLN A 53 -2.44 9.97 26.70
CA GLN A 53 -1.57 10.04 27.87
C GLN A 53 -1.43 11.47 28.40
N LYS A 54 -1.28 12.46 27.52
CA LYS A 54 -1.25 13.88 27.91
C LYS A 54 -2.56 14.32 28.55
N GLN A 55 -3.70 13.99 27.94
CA GLN A 55 -5.02 14.32 28.50
C GLN A 55 -5.24 13.65 29.86
N TRP A 56 -4.88 12.38 30.00
CA TRP A 56 -4.99 11.66 31.26
C TRP A 56 -4.05 12.21 32.33
N HIS A 57 -2.86 12.67 31.95
CA HIS A 57 -1.91 13.31 32.85
C HIS A 57 -2.45 14.66 33.36
N ILE A 58 -3.00 15.50 32.48
CA ILE A 58 -3.69 16.75 32.86
C ILE A 58 -4.84 16.46 33.84
N LEU A 59 -5.67 15.46 33.57
CA LEU A 59 -6.76 15.07 34.47
C LEU A 59 -6.27 14.59 35.84
N CYS A 60 -5.14 13.88 35.89
CA CYS A 60 -4.50 13.48 37.15
C CYS A 60 -4.05 14.70 37.95
N GLN A 61 -3.46 15.70 37.28
CA GLN A 61 -3.03 16.96 37.90
C GLN A 61 -4.22 17.76 38.43
N GLU A 62 -5.29 17.92 37.64
CA GLU A 62 -6.52 18.59 38.05
C GLU A 62 -7.19 17.90 39.26
N SER A 63 -7.16 16.57 39.27
CA SER A 63 -7.68 15.74 40.36
C SER A 63 -6.76 15.67 41.58
N LYS A 64 -5.62 16.39 41.56
CA LYS A 64 -4.59 16.40 42.61
C LYS A 64 -4.03 15.02 42.94
N ILE A 65 -3.95 14.14 41.94
CA ILE A 65 -3.29 12.84 42.06
C ILE A 65 -1.79 13.08 41.84
N PRO A 66 -0.92 12.74 42.82
CA PRO A 66 0.52 12.87 42.65
C PRO A 66 1.00 12.02 41.47
N SER A 67 1.65 12.66 40.52
CA SER A 67 2.21 12.04 39.30
C SER A 67 3.52 12.75 38.94
N SER A 68 4.41 12.05 38.24
CA SER A 68 5.67 12.63 37.79
C SER A 68 5.43 13.72 36.74
N GLU A 69 6.26 14.76 36.71
CA GLU A 69 6.14 15.87 35.73
C GLU A 69 6.21 15.33 34.29
N ASP A 70 7.15 14.43 34.02
CA ASP A 70 7.33 13.75 32.73
C ASP A 70 7.00 12.25 32.84
N PHE A 71 5.74 11.89 32.58
CA PHE A 71 5.31 10.49 32.56
C PHE A 71 5.80 9.75 31.30
N THR A 72 6.42 8.57 31.48
CA THR A 72 6.76 7.65 30.38
C THR A 72 6.60 6.19 30.82
N LEU A 73 5.95 5.37 29.99
CA LEU A 73 5.69 3.96 30.32
C LEU A 73 6.98 3.17 30.58
N SER A 74 8.04 3.45 29.80
CA SER A 74 9.33 2.79 29.93
C SER A 74 10.04 3.07 31.25
N ASN A 75 9.82 4.21 31.89
CA ASN A 75 10.45 4.52 33.16
C ASN A 75 9.69 3.90 34.34
N THR A 76 8.37 3.75 34.22
CA THR A 76 7.51 3.22 35.29
C THR A 76 7.47 1.70 35.32
N LEU A 77 7.21 1.05 34.17
CA LEU A 77 7.06 -0.41 34.06
C LEU A 77 8.21 -1.09 33.29
N GLY A 78 9.08 -0.32 32.65
CA GLY A 78 10.17 -0.85 31.84
C GLY A 78 11.39 -1.25 32.67
N ASN A 79 11.80 -2.51 32.56
CA ASN A 79 13.11 -2.95 33.05
C ASN A 79 14.15 -2.77 31.94
N GLN A 80 15.11 -1.88 32.16
CA GLN A 80 16.14 -1.53 31.17
C GLN A 80 16.96 -2.75 30.69
N VAL A 81 17.24 -3.72 31.57
CA VAL A 81 17.96 -4.95 31.18
C VAL A 81 17.11 -5.83 30.25
N ALA A 82 15.81 -5.94 30.54
CA ALA A 82 14.87 -6.71 29.71
C ALA A 82 14.65 -6.05 28.35
N ILE A 83 14.48 -4.72 28.32
CA ILE A 83 14.34 -3.94 27.08
C ILE A 83 15.55 -4.15 26.18
N ARG A 84 16.77 -4.10 26.73
CA ARG A 84 18.00 -4.38 25.96
C ARG A 84 18.04 -5.81 25.42
N ALA A 85 17.61 -6.80 26.21
CA ALA A 85 17.51 -8.18 25.72
C ALA A 85 16.48 -8.31 24.58
N TRP A 86 15.34 -7.62 24.65
CA TRP A 86 14.35 -7.61 23.57
C TRP A 86 14.90 -6.96 22.30
N GLN A 87 15.64 -5.87 22.41
CA GLN A 87 16.30 -5.20 21.28
C GLN A 87 17.31 -6.12 20.60
N ILE A 88 18.12 -6.85 21.37
CA ILE A 88 19.04 -7.87 20.84
C ILE A 88 18.28 -9.00 20.14
N ALA A 89 17.10 -9.37 20.64
CA ALA A 89 16.23 -10.37 19.99
C ALA A 89 15.51 -9.86 18.73
N GLY A 90 15.67 -8.58 18.37
CA GLY A 90 15.13 -7.98 17.15
C GLY A 90 13.94 -7.04 17.35
N LEU A 91 13.63 -6.63 18.58
CA LEU A 91 12.68 -5.54 18.81
C LEU A 91 13.29 -4.19 18.36
N PRO A 92 12.59 -3.38 17.56
CA PRO A 92 13.08 -2.05 17.21
C PRO A 92 13.30 -1.16 18.44
N VAL A 93 14.21 -0.20 18.33
CA VAL A 93 14.67 0.66 19.45
C VAL A 93 13.74 1.86 19.70
N ASP A 94 12.74 2.06 18.84
CA ASP A 94 11.78 3.15 18.98
C ASP A 94 10.89 3.02 20.22
N SER A 95 10.34 4.16 20.66
CA SER A 95 9.49 4.22 21.86
C SER A 95 8.23 3.36 21.70
N PHE A 96 7.59 3.39 20.53
CA PHE A 96 6.36 2.64 20.27
C PHE A 96 6.58 1.13 20.37
N SER A 97 7.62 0.60 19.73
CA SER A 97 8.00 -0.81 19.82
C SER A 97 8.39 -1.22 21.25
N THR A 98 9.11 -0.35 21.96
CA THR A 98 9.48 -0.59 23.36
C THR A 98 8.25 -0.64 24.27
N GLU A 99 7.30 0.28 24.11
CA GLU A 99 6.02 0.27 24.82
C GLU A 99 5.22 -0.98 24.52
N ASN A 100 5.14 -1.39 23.25
CA ASN A 100 4.46 -2.63 22.86
C ASN A 100 5.10 -3.85 23.54
N GLY A 101 6.44 -3.90 23.60
CA GLY A 101 7.16 -4.91 24.35
C GLY A 101 6.76 -4.93 25.84
N ILE A 102 6.72 -3.76 26.48
CA ILE A 102 6.29 -3.64 27.89
C ILE A 102 4.85 -4.14 28.07
N ILE A 103 3.94 -3.83 27.14
CA ILE A 103 2.55 -4.28 27.21
C ILE A 103 2.46 -5.81 27.09
N VAL A 104 3.20 -6.43 26.16
CA VAL A 104 3.24 -7.89 25.97
C VAL A 104 3.59 -8.64 27.25
N PHE A 105 4.55 -8.15 28.05
CA PHE A 105 4.96 -8.82 29.29
C PHE A 105 4.13 -8.48 30.52
N ASN A 106 3.52 -7.30 30.55
CA ASN A 106 2.73 -6.85 31.70
C ASN A 106 1.22 -7.08 31.53
N SER A 107 0.75 -7.48 30.34
CA SER A 107 -0.66 -7.74 30.09
C SER A 107 -1.13 -9.04 30.74
N ARG A 108 -2.28 -8.98 31.42
CA ARG A 108 -2.93 -10.18 31.97
C ARG A 108 -3.56 -11.05 30.88
N ARG A 109 -4.10 -10.42 29.84
CA ARG A 109 -4.67 -11.07 28.65
C ARG A 109 -3.55 -11.41 27.68
N TRP A 110 -3.76 -12.46 26.87
CA TRP A 110 -2.78 -12.85 25.86
C TRP A 110 -2.70 -11.80 24.73
N PRO A 111 -1.51 -11.44 24.28
CA PRO A 111 -1.32 -10.44 23.23
C PRO A 111 -1.68 -11.00 21.85
N LEU A 112 -2.53 -10.27 21.12
CA LEU A 112 -2.78 -10.44 19.69
C LEU A 112 -2.10 -9.27 18.96
N MET A 113 -1.01 -9.57 18.28
CA MET A 113 -0.15 -8.57 17.63
C MET A 113 -0.53 -8.44 16.16
N ILE A 114 -0.98 -7.25 15.78
CA ILE A 114 -1.26 -6.84 14.40
C ILE A 114 0.08 -6.49 13.75
N ASP A 115 0.63 -7.44 13.00
CA ASP A 115 2.02 -7.42 12.52
C ASP A 115 2.10 -7.76 11.01
N PRO A 116 1.64 -6.85 10.12
CA PRO A 116 1.64 -7.09 8.68
C PRO A 116 3.05 -7.23 8.07
N GLN A 117 4.11 -6.82 8.78
CA GLN A 117 5.50 -6.95 8.34
C GLN A 117 6.26 -8.13 8.98
N GLY A 118 5.64 -8.86 9.90
CA GLY A 118 6.25 -10.02 10.58
C GLY A 118 7.40 -9.66 11.54
N GLN A 119 7.47 -8.43 12.04
CA GLN A 119 8.52 -7.98 12.95
C GLN A 119 8.33 -8.57 14.36
N ALA A 120 7.12 -8.51 14.90
CA ALA A 120 6.76 -9.09 16.19
C ALA A 120 6.93 -10.61 16.15
N ASN A 121 6.53 -11.24 15.05
CA ASN A 121 6.69 -12.66 14.82
C ASN A 121 8.17 -13.10 14.93
N LYS A 122 9.08 -12.41 14.22
CA LYS A 122 10.53 -12.66 14.28
C LYS A 122 11.10 -12.42 15.68
N TRP A 123 10.68 -11.35 16.34
CA TRP A 123 11.12 -11.00 17.68
C TRP A 123 10.77 -12.10 18.71
N ILE A 124 9.50 -12.54 18.76
CA ILE A 124 9.06 -13.60 19.68
C ILE A 124 9.80 -14.92 19.41
N LYS A 125 9.97 -15.30 18.14
CA LYS A 125 10.72 -16.51 17.77
C LYS A 125 12.17 -16.48 18.25
N ASN A 126 12.85 -15.35 18.10
CA ASN A 126 14.25 -15.20 18.54
C ASN A 126 14.38 -15.19 20.06
N MET A 127 13.45 -14.52 20.73
CA MET A 127 13.46 -14.37 22.18
C MET A 127 13.14 -15.69 22.91
N GLU A 128 12.11 -16.41 22.47
CA GLU A 128 11.67 -17.67 23.09
C GLU A 128 12.43 -18.89 22.54
N LYS A 129 13.47 -18.69 21.73
CA LYS A 129 14.27 -19.76 21.12
C LYS A 129 14.86 -20.72 22.15
N ALA A 130 15.32 -20.19 23.29
CA ALA A 130 15.87 -20.99 24.38
C ALA A 130 14.80 -21.82 25.12
N ASN A 131 13.55 -21.35 25.12
CA ASN A 131 12.41 -21.95 25.82
C ASN A 131 11.64 -22.97 24.95
N LYS A 132 12.16 -23.31 23.76
CA LYS A 132 11.57 -24.25 22.80
C LYS A 132 10.15 -23.87 22.36
N LEU A 133 9.97 -22.62 21.92
CA LEU A 133 8.71 -22.10 21.36
C LEU A 133 8.08 -23.08 20.35
N ALA A 134 6.82 -23.45 20.57
CA ALA A 134 6.02 -24.18 19.61
C ALA A 134 5.27 -23.19 18.71
N VAL A 135 5.47 -23.29 17.39
CA VAL A 135 4.78 -22.45 16.40
C VAL A 135 3.64 -23.27 15.79
N ILE A 136 2.44 -22.69 15.77
CA ILE A 136 1.22 -23.34 15.27
C ILE A 136 0.42 -22.38 14.37
N LYS A 137 -0.35 -22.93 13.44
CA LYS A 137 -1.38 -22.21 12.67
C LYS A 137 -2.74 -22.87 12.85
N MET A 138 -3.82 -22.09 12.71
CA MET A 138 -5.19 -22.64 12.75
C MET A 138 -5.49 -23.62 11.60
N THR A 139 -4.72 -23.53 10.51
CA THR A 139 -4.80 -24.43 9.36
C THR A 139 -4.22 -25.81 9.62
N ASP A 140 -3.47 -26.00 10.71
CA ASP A 140 -2.77 -27.25 10.99
C ASP A 140 -3.71 -28.24 11.66
N GLY A 141 -3.96 -29.40 11.04
CA GLY A 141 -4.91 -30.38 11.58
C GLY A 141 -4.55 -30.93 12.99
N ASN A 142 -3.33 -30.72 13.47
CA ASN A 142 -2.82 -31.17 14.77
C ASN A 142 -2.55 -30.01 15.76
N TYR A 143 -2.94 -28.77 15.46
CA TYR A 143 -2.60 -27.61 16.30
C TYR A 143 -3.14 -27.76 17.74
N VAL A 144 -4.36 -28.28 17.91
CA VAL A 144 -4.99 -28.50 19.23
C VAL A 144 -4.14 -29.43 20.10
N ARG A 145 -3.61 -30.51 19.52
CA ARG A 145 -2.78 -31.47 20.24
C ARG A 145 -1.42 -30.87 20.65
N ILE A 146 -0.84 -30.02 19.81
CA ILE A 146 0.40 -29.30 20.14
C ILE A 146 0.13 -28.33 21.30
N LEU A 147 -1.02 -27.64 21.26
CA LEU A 147 -1.44 -26.72 22.31
C LEU A 147 -1.68 -27.44 23.65
N GLU A 148 -2.37 -28.59 23.65
CA GLU A 148 -2.59 -29.44 24.82
C GLU A 148 -1.27 -29.84 25.49
N ASN A 149 -0.32 -30.36 24.70
CA ASN A 149 1.00 -30.74 25.20
C ASN A 149 1.76 -29.53 25.75
N SER A 150 1.69 -28.39 25.06
CA SER A 150 2.41 -27.19 25.46
C SER A 150 1.88 -26.62 26.78
N ILE A 151 0.56 -26.69 27.01
CA ILE A 151 -0.06 -26.30 28.27
C ILE A 151 0.34 -27.22 29.42
N GLN A 152 0.42 -28.52 29.16
CA GLN A 152 0.86 -29.51 30.15
C GLN A 152 2.33 -29.30 30.57
N PHE A 153 3.22 -29.07 29.60
CA PHE A 153 4.66 -28.92 29.87
C PHE A 153 5.10 -27.48 30.16
N GLY A 154 4.22 -26.49 29.99
CA GLY A 154 4.54 -25.06 30.15
C GLY A 154 5.40 -24.51 29.02
N THR A 155 5.34 -25.10 27.83
CA THR A 155 6.08 -24.63 26.65
C THR A 155 5.38 -23.40 26.06
N PRO A 156 6.10 -22.31 25.74
CA PRO A 156 5.51 -21.16 25.04
C PRO A 156 4.97 -21.55 23.66
N VAL A 157 3.84 -20.95 23.27
CA VAL A 157 3.20 -21.18 21.96
C VAL A 157 2.99 -19.87 21.22
N LEU A 158 3.32 -19.84 19.92
CA LEU A 158 3.02 -18.76 18.99
C LEU A 158 2.01 -19.23 17.95
N LEU A 159 0.84 -18.60 17.91
CA LEU A 159 -0.17 -18.80 16.88
C LEU A 159 -0.01 -17.75 15.76
N GLU A 160 0.24 -18.22 14.54
CA GLU A 160 0.49 -17.37 13.37
C GLU A 160 -0.74 -17.20 12.48
N ASN A 161 -0.75 -16.11 11.71
CA ASN A 161 -1.74 -15.81 10.67
C ASN A 161 -3.19 -15.89 11.18
N VAL A 162 -3.42 -15.33 12.37
CA VAL A 162 -4.76 -15.24 12.95
C VAL A 162 -5.66 -14.38 12.06
N GLY A 163 -6.76 -14.96 11.58
CA GLY A 163 -7.79 -14.25 10.81
C GLY A 163 -8.65 -13.34 11.69
N GLU A 164 -9.79 -12.89 11.16
CA GLU A 164 -10.79 -12.13 11.94
C GLU A 164 -11.59 -13.03 12.88
N ASP A 165 -11.76 -14.30 12.49
CA ASP A 165 -12.45 -15.32 13.27
C ASP A 165 -11.43 -16.18 14.05
N LEU A 166 -11.74 -16.41 15.34
CA LEU A 166 -10.99 -17.31 16.21
C LEU A 166 -11.78 -18.60 16.45
N ASP A 167 -11.09 -19.74 16.42
CA ASP A 167 -11.70 -21.04 16.75
C ASP A 167 -12.21 -21.05 18.21
N PRO A 168 -13.50 -21.37 18.47
CA PRO A 168 -14.05 -21.48 19.82
C PRO A 168 -13.28 -22.43 20.75
N VAL A 169 -12.55 -23.42 20.21
CA VAL A 169 -11.71 -24.34 21.00
C VAL A 169 -10.65 -23.60 21.82
N LEU A 170 -10.21 -22.40 21.37
CA LEU A 170 -9.23 -21.57 22.08
C LEU A 170 -9.82 -20.79 23.25
N GLU A 171 -11.15 -20.67 23.36
CA GLU A 171 -11.81 -19.83 24.37
C GLU A 171 -11.38 -20.12 25.82
N PRO A 172 -11.27 -21.38 26.28
CA PRO A 172 -10.78 -21.70 27.62
C PRO A 172 -9.35 -21.21 27.86
N VAL A 173 -8.50 -21.25 26.84
CA VAL A 173 -7.10 -20.79 26.90
C VAL A 173 -7.04 -19.27 26.93
N LEU A 174 -7.83 -18.60 26.08
CA LEU A 174 -7.89 -17.14 25.99
C LEU A 174 -8.37 -16.50 27.30
N LEU A 175 -9.42 -17.07 27.89
CA LEU A 175 -10.00 -16.62 29.15
C LEU A 175 -9.29 -17.18 30.39
N LYS A 176 -8.27 -18.03 30.22
CA LYS A 176 -7.54 -18.71 31.31
C LYS A 176 -8.49 -19.45 32.27
N GLN A 177 -9.46 -20.18 31.71
CA GLN A 177 -10.45 -20.95 32.47
C GLN A 177 -9.84 -22.22 33.08
N THR A 178 -9.15 -22.05 34.21
CA THR A 178 -8.57 -23.14 34.99
C THR A 178 -9.46 -23.54 36.15
N PHE A 179 -9.50 -24.83 36.48
CA PHE A 179 -10.17 -25.37 37.67
C PHE A 179 -9.22 -26.28 38.44
N LYS A 180 -9.43 -26.44 39.75
CA LYS A 180 -8.58 -27.31 40.58
C LYS A 180 -9.22 -28.67 40.79
N GLN A 181 -8.45 -29.74 40.58
CA GLN A 181 -8.80 -31.09 41.00
C GLN A 181 -7.64 -31.66 41.82
N GLN A 182 -7.94 -32.17 43.01
CA GLN A 182 -6.95 -32.78 43.92
C GLN A 182 -5.70 -31.91 44.19
N GLY A 183 -5.85 -30.58 44.17
CA GLY A 183 -4.76 -29.63 44.44
C GLY A 183 -3.95 -29.21 43.21
N VAL A 184 -4.13 -29.86 42.06
CA VAL A 184 -3.50 -29.51 40.77
C VAL A 184 -4.47 -28.67 39.93
N GLU A 185 -3.94 -27.66 39.23
CA GLU A 185 -4.72 -26.83 38.29
C GLU A 185 -4.84 -27.53 36.94
N TYR A 186 -6.05 -27.60 36.41
CA TYR A 186 -6.38 -28.20 35.12
C TYR A 186 -7.14 -27.20 34.25
N MET A 187 -7.09 -27.39 32.94
CA MET A 187 -7.86 -26.65 31.95
C MET A 187 -8.57 -27.63 31.02
N LYS A 188 -9.79 -27.30 30.60
CA LYS A 188 -10.54 -28.11 29.62
C LYS A 188 -10.40 -27.46 28.25
N ILE A 189 -9.93 -28.22 27.26
CA ILE A 189 -9.77 -27.78 25.87
C ILE A 189 -10.49 -28.78 24.99
N GLY A 190 -11.53 -28.32 24.28
CA GLY A 190 -12.46 -29.22 23.59
C GLY A 190 -13.07 -30.24 24.56
N GLU A 191 -12.81 -31.52 24.33
CA GLU A 191 -13.26 -32.62 25.19
C GLU A 191 -12.21 -33.07 26.23
N ASN A 192 -10.96 -32.65 26.07
CA ASN A 192 -9.84 -33.12 26.87
C ASN A 192 -9.61 -32.23 28.11
N ILE A 193 -9.19 -32.87 29.21
CA ILE A 193 -8.75 -32.18 30.44
C ILE A 193 -7.23 -32.31 30.51
N VAL A 194 -6.54 -31.17 30.48
CA VAL A 194 -5.08 -31.09 30.53
C VAL A 194 -4.64 -30.43 31.83
N GLU A 195 -3.53 -30.91 32.40
CA GLU A 195 -2.88 -30.25 33.53
C GLU A 195 -2.37 -28.88 33.08
N TYR A 196 -2.60 -27.84 33.89
CA TYR A 196 -2.22 -26.48 33.55
C TYR A 196 -0.90 -26.10 34.23
N SER A 197 0.15 -25.91 33.42
CA SER A 197 1.41 -25.37 33.91
C SER A 197 1.37 -23.84 33.99
N LYS A 198 1.76 -23.28 35.14
CA LYS A 198 1.86 -21.82 35.34
C LYS A 198 2.94 -21.14 34.49
N GLY A 199 3.88 -21.92 33.94
CA GLY A 199 4.91 -21.43 33.03
C GLY A 199 4.46 -21.26 31.58
N PHE A 200 3.24 -21.71 31.24
CA PHE A 200 2.71 -21.59 29.89
C PHE A 200 2.54 -20.14 29.45
N LEU A 201 2.96 -19.83 28.22
CA LEU A 201 2.83 -18.53 27.58
C LEU A 201 2.21 -18.69 26.19
N PHE A 202 1.31 -17.77 25.83
CA PHE A 202 0.60 -17.81 24.55
C PHE A 202 0.69 -16.47 23.83
N TYR A 203 1.18 -16.49 22.60
CA TYR A 203 1.34 -15.34 21.73
C TYR A 203 0.55 -15.54 20.45
N MET A 204 -0.03 -14.47 19.90
CA MET A 204 -0.77 -14.52 18.64
C MET A 204 -0.31 -13.40 17.71
N THR A 205 -0.20 -13.69 16.42
CA THR A 205 0.16 -12.72 15.37
C THR A 205 -0.82 -12.78 14.21
N THR A 206 -1.13 -11.64 13.61
CA THR A 206 -1.89 -11.54 12.36
C THR A 206 -1.13 -10.73 11.32
N GLY A 207 -1.14 -11.21 10.07
CA GLY A 207 -0.58 -10.49 8.92
C GLY A 207 -1.55 -9.48 8.30
N LEU A 208 -2.78 -9.39 8.79
CA LEU A 208 -3.78 -8.44 8.30
C LEU A 208 -3.40 -7.02 8.73
N ARG A 209 -3.43 -6.07 7.80
CA ARG A 209 -3.03 -4.67 8.06
C ARG A 209 -4.02 -3.94 8.97
N ASN A 210 -5.31 -4.17 8.77
CA ASN A 210 -6.38 -3.53 9.54
C ASN A 210 -7.57 -4.50 9.74
N PRO A 211 -7.40 -5.55 10.56
CA PRO A 211 -8.45 -6.55 10.79
C PRO A 211 -9.63 -5.98 11.59
N HIS A 212 -10.85 -6.39 11.24
CA HIS A 212 -12.05 -6.01 11.97
C HIS A 212 -12.45 -7.10 12.98
N TYR A 213 -11.95 -6.98 14.21
CA TYR A 213 -12.31 -7.89 15.29
C TYR A 213 -13.64 -7.52 15.95
N LEU A 214 -14.49 -8.52 16.16
CA LEU A 214 -15.71 -8.35 16.94
C LEU A 214 -15.39 -7.96 18.40
N PRO A 215 -16.25 -7.17 19.09
CA PRO A 215 -16.03 -6.78 20.49
C PRO A 215 -15.76 -7.95 21.43
N GLU A 216 -16.36 -9.11 21.15
CA GLU A 216 -16.13 -10.35 21.89
C GLU A 216 -14.65 -10.77 21.89
N VAL A 217 -13.98 -10.68 20.74
CA VAL A 217 -12.54 -10.98 20.61
C VAL A 217 -11.73 -9.94 21.37
N ALA A 218 -12.04 -8.64 21.20
CA ALA A 218 -11.32 -7.53 21.84
C ALA A 218 -11.37 -7.56 23.38
N VAL A 219 -12.41 -8.17 23.98
CA VAL A 219 -12.48 -8.38 25.43
C VAL A 219 -11.57 -9.54 25.86
N LYS A 220 -11.50 -10.62 25.08
CA LYS A 220 -10.74 -11.84 25.38
C LYS A 220 -9.22 -11.64 25.28
N VAL A 221 -8.75 -10.88 24.29
CA VAL A 221 -7.31 -10.70 24.02
C VAL A 221 -6.82 -9.27 24.29
N CYS A 222 -5.51 -9.08 24.41
CA CYS A 222 -4.89 -7.76 24.40
C CYS A 222 -4.48 -7.43 22.95
N LEU A 223 -5.28 -6.59 22.28
CA LEU A 223 -4.96 -6.13 20.93
C LEU A 223 -3.77 -5.18 20.97
N LEU A 224 -2.75 -5.48 20.16
CA LEU A 224 -1.55 -4.66 20.03
C LEU A 224 -1.24 -4.35 18.58
N ASN A 225 -1.12 -3.06 18.28
CA ASN A 225 -0.67 -2.61 16.98
C ASN A 225 0.86 -2.67 16.90
N PHE A 226 1.38 -3.58 16.08
CA PHE A 226 2.80 -3.76 15.79
C PHE A 226 3.18 -3.32 14.38
N MET A 227 2.34 -2.52 13.71
CA MET A 227 2.71 -1.91 12.44
C MET A 227 3.98 -1.08 12.60
N ILE A 228 4.92 -1.25 11.67
CA ILE A 228 6.18 -0.52 11.69
C ILE A 228 5.95 0.99 11.57
N THR A 229 6.59 1.77 12.43
CA THR A 229 6.49 3.23 12.40
C THR A 229 7.52 3.82 11.43
N PRO A 230 7.29 5.04 10.88
CA PRO A 230 8.28 5.74 10.06
C PRO A 230 9.65 5.86 10.73
N GLN A 231 9.66 6.18 12.03
CA GLN A 231 10.87 6.27 12.83
C GLN A 231 11.55 4.91 13.05
N GLY A 232 10.77 3.87 13.39
CA GLY A 232 11.31 2.52 13.57
C GLY A 232 11.97 1.97 12.31
N LEU A 233 11.36 2.20 11.13
CA LEU A 233 11.96 1.83 9.85
C LEU A 233 13.19 2.68 9.52
N GLN A 234 13.18 3.98 9.79
CA GLN A 234 14.35 4.85 9.60
C GLN A 234 15.57 4.32 10.37
N ASP A 235 15.39 3.99 11.65
CA ASP A 235 16.48 3.47 12.47
C ASP A 235 17.01 2.12 11.97
N GLN A 236 16.10 1.24 11.50
CA GLN A 236 16.46 -0.02 10.89
C GLN A 236 17.27 0.16 9.60
N LEU A 237 16.80 1.02 8.68
CA LEU A 237 17.47 1.29 7.41
C LEU A 237 18.81 2.01 7.62
N LEU A 238 18.90 2.88 8.63
CA LEU A 238 20.12 3.56 9.02
C LEU A 238 21.19 2.56 9.47
N GLY A 239 20.81 1.58 10.31
CA GLY A 239 21.70 0.48 10.71
C GLY A 239 22.19 -0.32 9.51
N LEU A 240 21.33 -0.61 8.53
CA LEU A 240 21.70 -1.36 7.33
C LEU A 240 22.68 -0.60 6.42
N VAL A 241 22.51 0.71 6.22
CA VAL A 241 23.47 1.52 5.45
C VAL A 241 24.81 1.58 6.16
N ALA A 242 24.79 1.83 7.47
CA ALA A 242 26.00 1.90 8.27
C ALA A 242 26.77 0.58 8.24
N ALA A 243 26.08 -0.55 8.35
CA ALA A 243 26.67 -1.88 8.24
C ALA A 243 27.32 -2.14 6.87
N LYS A 244 26.77 -1.58 5.79
CA LYS A 244 27.31 -1.76 4.43
C LYS A 244 28.42 -0.79 4.07
N GLU A 245 28.32 0.47 4.47
CA GLU A 245 29.30 1.51 4.15
C GLU A 245 30.48 1.52 5.13
N LYS A 246 30.24 1.23 6.41
CA LYS A 246 31.25 1.21 7.48
C LYS A 246 31.08 -0.01 8.41
N PRO A 247 31.31 -1.24 7.89
CA PRO A 247 31.11 -2.48 8.66
C PRO A 247 31.89 -2.51 9.97
N GLU A 248 33.14 -2.01 9.97
CA GLU A 248 33.99 -2.00 11.17
C GLU A 248 33.41 -1.18 12.33
N LEU A 249 32.68 -0.10 12.03
CA LEU A 249 32.05 0.72 13.07
C LEU A 249 30.80 0.04 13.62
N GLU A 250 30.05 -0.66 12.78
CA GLU A 250 28.85 -1.37 13.20
C GLU A 250 29.19 -2.61 14.05
N ASP A 251 30.26 -3.34 13.69
CA ASP A 251 30.75 -4.46 14.49
C ASP A 251 31.22 -3.98 15.88
N LYS A 252 31.95 -2.87 15.94
CA LYS A 252 32.33 -2.24 17.22
C LYS A 252 31.11 -1.79 18.01
N LYS A 253 30.08 -1.23 17.36
CA LYS A 253 28.83 -0.86 18.01
C LYS A 253 28.13 -2.07 18.64
N ASN A 254 28.00 -3.16 17.89
CA ASN A 254 27.37 -4.39 18.38
C ASN A 254 28.15 -4.98 19.57
N GLN A 255 29.48 -4.96 19.52
CA GLN A 255 30.32 -5.35 20.65
C GLN A 255 30.08 -4.46 21.87
N LEU A 256 30.07 -3.13 21.69
CA LEU A 256 29.79 -2.18 22.78
C LEU A 256 28.40 -2.35 23.38
N ILE A 257 27.38 -2.68 22.57
CA ILE A 257 26.02 -2.97 23.06
C ILE A 257 26.02 -4.22 23.95
N LEU A 258 26.69 -5.30 23.52
CA LEU A 258 26.80 -6.53 24.29
C LEU A 258 27.58 -6.33 25.59
N GLU A 259 28.71 -5.61 25.53
CA GLU A 259 29.52 -5.26 26.70
C GLU A 259 28.74 -4.37 27.66
N SER A 260 28.04 -3.35 27.16
CA SER A 260 27.18 -2.46 27.95
C SER A 260 26.04 -3.22 28.63
N ALA A 261 25.40 -4.18 27.95
CA ALA A 261 24.38 -5.03 28.53
C ALA A 261 24.94 -5.95 29.63
N ALA A 262 26.12 -6.54 29.40
CA ALA A 262 26.80 -7.38 30.38
C ALA A 262 27.23 -6.57 31.62
N ASN A 263 27.80 -5.38 31.42
CA ASN A 263 28.20 -4.46 32.47
C ASN A 263 27.00 -4.03 33.33
N ASN A 264 25.88 -3.64 32.72
CA ASN A 264 24.67 -3.26 33.46
C ASN A 264 24.07 -4.43 34.24
N LYS A 265 24.09 -5.65 33.67
CA LYS A 265 23.66 -6.86 34.38
C LYS A 265 24.55 -7.13 35.58
N GLN A 266 25.87 -7.05 35.42
CA GLN A 266 26.82 -7.22 36.52
C GLN A 266 26.65 -6.17 37.62
N LEU A 267 26.45 -4.89 37.26
CA LEU A 267 26.19 -3.82 38.23
C LEU A 267 24.96 -4.14 39.07
N LYS A 268 23.88 -4.62 38.44
CA LYS A 268 22.66 -5.01 39.16
C LYS A 268 22.85 -6.25 40.02
N GLU A 269 23.54 -7.27 39.54
CA GLU A 269 23.87 -8.46 40.35
C GLU A 269 24.74 -8.11 41.56
N ILE A 270 25.67 -7.15 41.40
CA ILE A 270 26.48 -6.62 42.50
C ILE A 270 25.59 -5.86 43.49
N GLU A 271 24.67 -5.02 43.02
CA GLU A 271 23.71 -4.30 43.86
C GLU A 271 22.80 -5.26 44.65
N ASP A 272 22.21 -6.25 43.98
CA ASP A 272 21.37 -7.27 44.60
C ASP A 272 22.16 -8.09 45.63
N LYS A 273 23.43 -8.41 45.34
CA LYS A 273 24.32 -9.12 46.28
C LYS A 273 24.67 -8.26 47.48
N ILE A 274 24.91 -6.96 47.31
CA ILE A 274 25.11 -6.00 48.41
C ILE A 274 23.86 -5.95 49.29
N LEU A 275 22.67 -5.82 48.68
CA LEU A 275 21.39 -5.79 49.38
C LEU A 275 21.12 -7.10 50.12
N GLN A 276 21.42 -8.25 49.51
CA GLN A 276 21.27 -9.56 50.12
C GLN A 276 22.17 -9.71 51.34
N VAL A 277 23.44 -9.32 51.25
CA VAL A 277 24.37 -9.35 52.38
C VAL A 277 23.85 -8.47 53.51
N LEU A 278 23.47 -7.22 53.21
CA LEU A 278 22.90 -6.27 54.19
C LEU A 278 21.59 -6.77 54.82
N SER A 279 20.75 -7.47 54.06
CA SER A 279 19.49 -8.05 54.51
C SER A 279 19.68 -9.30 55.38
N SER A 280 20.71 -10.10 55.08
CA SER A 280 20.99 -11.36 55.79
C SER A 280 21.76 -11.16 57.09
N SER A 281 22.43 -10.02 57.26
CA SER A 281 23.15 -9.65 58.47
C SER A 281 22.20 -9.12 59.55
N GLU A 282 21.52 -10.02 60.27
CA GLU A 282 20.80 -9.68 61.50
C GLU A 282 21.80 -9.47 62.66
N GLY A 283 22.42 -8.28 62.74
CA GLY A 283 23.37 -7.95 63.80
C GLY A 283 24.28 -6.75 63.51
N ASN A 284 25.31 -6.54 64.34
CA ASN A 284 26.30 -5.48 64.16
C ASN A 284 27.19 -5.80 62.95
N ILE A 285 26.92 -5.15 61.81
CA ILE A 285 27.62 -5.36 60.51
C ILE A 285 29.15 -5.22 60.62
N LEU A 286 29.64 -4.52 61.64
CA LEU A 286 31.06 -4.36 61.94
C LEU A 286 31.74 -5.64 62.45
N GLU A 287 30.99 -6.65 62.88
CA GLU A 287 31.50 -7.92 63.42
C GLU A 287 31.54 -9.03 62.36
N ASP A 288 30.88 -8.84 61.21
CA ASP A 288 30.85 -9.79 60.11
C ASP A 288 31.98 -9.51 59.09
N GLU A 289 33.14 -10.10 59.35
CA GLU A 289 34.34 -9.96 58.50
C GLU A 289 34.08 -10.41 57.05
N THR A 290 33.12 -11.32 56.84
CA THR A 290 32.75 -11.81 55.50
C THR A 290 31.91 -10.80 54.73
N ALA A 291 30.97 -10.13 55.40
CA ALA A 291 30.19 -9.05 54.83
C ALA A 291 31.08 -7.86 54.43
N ILE A 292 32.05 -7.48 55.29
CA ILE A 292 32.99 -6.39 55.02
C ILE A 292 33.87 -6.69 53.80
N LYS A 293 34.41 -7.91 53.69
CA LYS A 293 35.19 -8.34 52.52
C LYS A 293 34.34 -8.30 51.24
N ILE A 294 33.13 -8.86 51.26
CA ILE A 294 32.23 -8.87 50.10
C ILE A 294 31.83 -7.44 49.68
N LEU A 295 31.52 -6.56 50.62
CA LEU A 295 31.17 -5.16 50.36
C LEU A 295 32.36 -4.39 49.76
N SER A 296 33.56 -4.55 50.30
CA SER A 296 34.76 -3.89 49.79
C SER A 296 35.14 -4.35 48.38
N SER A 297 35.10 -5.66 48.10
CA SER A 297 35.38 -6.19 46.76
C SER A 297 34.29 -5.81 45.75
N SER A 298 33.03 -5.77 46.18
CA SER A 298 31.89 -5.38 45.34
C SER A 298 31.92 -3.89 44.99
N LYS A 299 32.37 -3.03 45.90
CA LYS A 299 32.55 -1.60 45.65
C LYS A 299 33.62 -1.34 44.59
N ILE A 300 34.81 -1.94 44.74
CA ILE A 300 35.91 -1.77 43.78
C ILE A 300 35.48 -2.25 42.38
N LEU A 301 34.83 -3.41 42.31
CA LEU A 301 34.34 -3.95 41.04
C LEU A 301 33.25 -3.07 40.41
N SER A 302 32.34 -2.51 41.22
CA SER A 302 31.30 -1.58 40.76
C SER A 302 31.89 -0.27 40.21
N GLU A 303 32.90 0.30 40.88
CA GLU A 303 33.62 1.49 40.41
C GLU A 303 34.33 1.22 39.07
N GLU A 304 35.01 0.07 38.93
CA GLU A 304 35.69 -0.31 37.68
C GLU A 304 34.70 -0.52 36.52
N ILE A 305 33.58 -1.21 36.76
CA ILE A 305 32.54 -1.43 35.75
C ILE A 305 31.85 -0.10 35.39
N SER A 306 31.61 0.78 36.37
CA SER A 306 31.03 2.11 36.13
C SER A 306 31.92 2.97 35.23
N GLU A 307 33.24 2.92 35.41
CA GLU A 307 34.19 3.63 34.56
C GLU A 307 34.22 3.05 33.14
N LYS A 308 34.29 1.73 33.00
CA LYS A 308 34.17 1.06 31.69
C LYS A 308 32.86 1.41 30.98
N GLN A 309 31.76 1.47 31.72
CA GLN A 309 30.44 1.84 31.20
C GLN A 309 30.40 3.30 30.71
N LYS A 310 31.07 4.23 31.41
CA LYS A 310 31.20 5.62 30.95
C LYS A 310 31.98 5.71 29.64
N ILE A 311 33.09 4.99 29.52
CA ILE A 311 33.91 4.96 28.30
C ILE A 311 33.10 4.36 27.13
N ALA A 312 32.41 3.25 27.38
CA ALA A 312 31.53 2.62 26.39
C ALA A 312 30.44 3.58 25.90
N SER A 313 29.82 4.34 26.81
CA SER A 313 28.79 5.33 26.46
C SER A 313 29.31 6.51 25.64
N VAL A 314 30.52 7.01 25.93
CA VAL A 314 31.14 8.08 25.12
C VAL A 314 31.48 7.56 23.73
N THR A 315 32.06 6.37 23.64
CA THR A 315 32.41 5.73 22.37
C THR A 315 31.17 5.44 21.52
N GLU A 316 30.08 4.98 22.15
CA GLU A 316 28.78 4.75 21.50
C GLU A 316 28.24 6.04 20.87
N LYS A 317 28.34 7.19 21.57
CA LYS A 317 27.92 8.49 21.04
C LYS A 317 28.74 8.93 19.82
N GLU A 318 30.06 8.70 19.81
CA GLU A 318 30.91 9.03 18.66
C GLU A 318 30.57 8.19 17.43
N ILE A 319 30.29 6.89 17.64
CA ILE A 319 29.85 5.99 16.58
C ILE A 319 28.47 6.42 16.05
N ASP A 320 27.54 6.75 16.95
CA ASP A 320 26.22 7.25 16.55
C ASP A 320 26.33 8.54 15.75
N ASN A 321 27.15 9.51 16.18
CA ASN A 321 27.36 10.75 15.41
C ASN A 321 27.84 10.47 13.98
N THR A 322 28.72 9.48 13.81
CA THR A 322 29.18 9.07 12.47
C THR A 322 28.05 8.42 11.67
N ARG A 323 27.20 7.63 12.33
CA ARG A 323 26.01 6.99 11.73
C ARG A 323 25.00 8.02 11.27
N MET A 324 24.76 9.06 12.06
CA MET A 324 23.82 10.14 11.78
C MET A 324 24.09 10.85 10.45
N GLY A 325 25.33 10.83 9.96
CA GLY A 325 25.65 11.33 8.62
C GLY A 325 24.84 10.67 7.50
N TYR A 326 24.46 9.40 7.64
CA TYR A 326 23.67 8.65 6.64
C TYR A 326 22.15 8.70 6.88
N ARG A 327 21.70 9.37 7.95
CA ARG A 327 20.27 9.50 8.29
C ARG A 327 19.40 10.01 7.13
N PRO A 328 19.82 10.98 6.30
CA PRO A 328 18.99 11.45 5.18
C PRO A 328 18.60 10.34 4.18
N VAL A 329 19.46 9.34 3.96
CA VAL A 329 19.14 8.20 3.07
C VAL A 329 18.07 7.30 3.69
N ALA A 330 18.16 7.08 5.00
CA ALA A 330 17.19 6.28 5.73
C ALA A 330 15.82 6.97 5.82
N GLU A 331 15.81 8.29 6.03
CA GLU A 331 14.60 9.12 5.98
C GLU A 331 13.94 9.07 4.60
N HIS A 332 14.72 9.32 3.54
CA HIS A 332 14.25 9.22 2.15
C HIS A 332 13.66 7.85 1.86
N SER A 333 14.38 6.78 2.19
CA SER A 333 13.94 5.40 1.94
C SER A 333 12.70 5.01 2.76
N SER A 334 12.59 5.48 4.00
CA SER A 334 11.39 5.21 4.82
C SER A 334 10.15 5.82 4.18
N ILE A 335 10.23 7.06 3.68
CA ILE A 335 9.13 7.70 2.94
C ILE A 335 8.71 6.84 1.75
N LEU A 336 9.67 6.36 0.96
CA LEU A 336 9.39 5.50 -0.19
C LEU A 336 8.63 4.23 0.19
N PHE A 337 9.01 3.57 1.29
CA PHE A 337 8.32 2.37 1.76
C PHE A 337 6.86 2.64 2.10
N PHE A 338 6.58 3.71 2.85
CA PHE A 338 5.20 4.03 3.22
C PHE A 338 4.36 4.44 2.00
N CYS A 339 4.92 5.20 1.06
CA CYS A 339 4.24 5.50 -0.21
C CYS A 339 3.83 4.23 -0.97
N ILE A 340 4.69 3.21 -1.01
CA ILE A 340 4.39 1.93 -1.67
C ILE A 340 3.37 1.11 -0.88
N SER A 341 3.45 1.15 0.46
CA SER A 341 2.54 0.39 1.32
C SER A 341 1.08 0.83 1.20
N GLU A 342 0.83 2.11 0.87
CA GLU A 342 -0.52 2.62 0.65
C GLU A 342 -1.13 2.23 -0.70
N LEU A 343 -0.33 1.73 -1.65
CA LEU A 343 -0.84 1.26 -2.94
C LEU A 343 -1.82 0.09 -2.79
N ALA A 344 -1.69 -0.68 -1.70
CA ALA A 344 -2.64 -1.74 -1.36
C ALA A 344 -4.08 -1.26 -1.15
N ASN A 345 -4.29 0.04 -0.86
CA ASN A 345 -5.63 0.63 -0.74
C ASN A 345 -6.26 0.91 -2.11
N ILE A 346 -5.46 1.02 -3.17
CA ILE A 346 -5.92 1.22 -4.55
C ILE A 346 -6.32 -0.13 -5.14
N GLU A 347 -5.42 -1.10 -5.04
CA GLU A 347 -5.63 -2.46 -5.55
C GLU A 347 -5.01 -3.47 -4.56
N PRO A 348 -5.79 -4.40 -3.99
CA PRO A 348 -5.31 -5.34 -2.98
C PRO A 348 -4.15 -6.24 -3.42
N MET A 349 -3.90 -6.40 -4.73
CA MET A 349 -2.71 -7.12 -5.21
C MET A 349 -1.40 -6.32 -5.12
N TYR A 350 -1.44 -5.01 -4.82
CA TYR A 350 -0.27 -4.13 -4.68
C TYR A 350 0.37 -4.22 -3.30
N GLN A 351 0.70 -5.44 -2.88
CA GLN A 351 1.29 -5.75 -1.57
C GLN A 351 2.78 -6.05 -1.73
N TYR A 352 3.65 -5.46 -0.92
CA TYR A 352 5.10 -5.69 -1.00
C TYR A 352 5.65 -6.01 0.39
N SER A 353 6.51 -7.03 0.50
CA SER A 353 7.15 -7.34 1.77
C SER A 353 8.25 -6.33 2.12
N LEU A 354 8.42 -6.10 3.41
CA LEU A 354 9.56 -5.34 3.94
C LEU A 354 10.90 -6.01 3.57
N SER A 355 10.94 -7.35 3.54
CA SER A 355 12.12 -8.11 3.13
C SER A 355 12.53 -7.81 1.69
N TRP A 356 11.57 -7.78 0.76
CA TRP A 356 11.82 -7.40 -0.64
C TRP A 356 12.37 -5.97 -0.75
N PHE A 357 11.76 -5.02 -0.03
CA PHE A 357 12.19 -3.62 0.00
C PHE A 357 13.63 -3.48 0.52
N ILE A 358 13.97 -4.17 1.62
CA ILE A 358 15.31 -4.17 2.20
C ILE A 358 16.33 -4.78 1.23
N ASN A 359 15.99 -5.87 0.53
CA ASN A 359 16.90 -6.46 -0.46
C ASN A 359 17.18 -5.49 -1.60
N LEU A 360 16.15 -4.80 -2.11
CA LEU A 360 16.30 -3.78 -3.15
C LEU A 360 17.16 -2.61 -2.68
N TYR A 361 17.03 -2.23 -1.40
CA TYR A 361 17.82 -1.18 -0.77
C TYR A 361 19.30 -1.55 -0.68
N LEU A 362 19.61 -2.75 -0.19
CA LEU A 362 21.00 -3.27 -0.11
C LEU A 362 21.64 -3.38 -1.50
N ASP A 363 20.88 -3.85 -2.48
CA ASP A 363 21.31 -3.92 -3.88
C ASP A 363 21.61 -2.54 -4.45
N SER A 364 20.79 -1.54 -4.11
CA SER A 364 20.96 -0.17 -4.59
C SER A 364 22.18 0.51 -3.96
N ILE A 365 22.47 0.23 -2.68
CA ILE A 365 23.72 0.67 -2.04
C ILE A 365 24.91 0.04 -2.77
N ALA A 366 24.85 -1.24 -3.12
CA ALA A 366 25.95 -1.93 -3.78
C ALA A 366 26.19 -1.46 -5.24
N LYS A 367 25.13 -1.21 -6.01
CA LYS A 367 25.18 -0.90 -7.46
C LYS A 367 25.32 0.60 -7.76
N SER A 368 24.97 1.48 -6.82
CA SER A 368 25.08 2.93 -6.99
C SER A 368 26.52 3.42 -7.09
N VAL A 369 26.70 4.60 -7.70
CA VAL A 369 28.02 5.22 -7.89
C VAL A 369 28.67 5.56 -6.54
N LYS A 370 29.87 5.03 -6.29
CA LYS A 370 30.65 5.28 -5.08
C LYS A 370 31.26 6.68 -5.08
N SER A 371 31.42 7.27 -3.90
CA SER A 371 31.99 8.61 -3.69
C SER A 371 32.58 8.68 -2.29
N ASP A 372 33.74 9.33 -2.14
CA ASP A 372 34.39 9.55 -0.84
C ASP A 372 33.71 10.68 -0.04
N ASP A 373 33.05 11.62 -0.73
CA ASP A 373 32.17 12.60 -0.09
C ASP A 373 30.84 11.96 0.29
N VAL A 374 30.53 11.99 1.59
CA VAL A 374 29.31 11.44 2.19
C VAL A 374 28.07 12.09 1.59
N ALA A 375 28.05 13.42 1.39
CA ALA A 375 26.87 14.11 0.86
C ALA A 375 26.56 13.68 -0.58
N LYS A 376 27.59 13.60 -1.42
CA LYS A 376 27.47 13.11 -2.79
C LYS A 376 27.11 11.61 -2.84
N ARG A 377 27.68 10.80 -1.94
CA ARG A 377 27.35 9.36 -1.83
C ARG A 377 25.88 9.16 -1.47
N ILE A 378 25.36 9.94 -0.53
CA ILE A 378 23.94 9.94 -0.13
C ILE A 378 23.05 10.24 -1.32
N SER A 379 23.35 11.30 -2.09
CA SER A 379 22.57 11.65 -3.29
C SER A 379 22.56 10.51 -4.32
N ASN A 380 23.71 9.90 -4.60
CA ASN A 380 23.82 8.80 -5.57
C ASN A 380 23.03 7.56 -5.14
N ILE A 381 23.03 7.23 -3.84
CA ILE A 381 22.26 6.10 -3.30
C ILE A 381 20.76 6.41 -3.42
N SER A 382 20.33 7.58 -2.97
CA SER A 382 18.93 7.99 -3.01
C SER A 382 18.37 8.02 -4.44
N GLU A 383 19.11 8.58 -5.40
CA GLU A 383 18.70 8.64 -6.82
C GLU A 383 18.58 7.25 -7.44
N HIS A 384 19.61 6.40 -7.27
CA HIS A 384 19.58 5.04 -7.81
C HIS A 384 18.48 4.19 -7.16
N PHE A 385 18.29 4.31 -5.85
CA PHE A 385 17.26 3.57 -5.13
C PHE A 385 15.85 3.99 -5.55
N THR A 386 15.60 5.29 -5.72
CA THR A 386 14.30 5.82 -6.16
C THR A 386 13.95 5.29 -7.55
N LEU A 387 14.90 5.32 -8.50
CA LEU A 387 14.70 4.78 -9.83
C LEU A 387 14.51 3.25 -9.83
N SER A 388 15.25 2.53 -8.99
CA SER A 388 15.14 1.08 -8.84
C SER A 388 13.76 0.68 -8.30
N ILE A 389 13.26 1.38 -7.28
CA ILE A 389 11.90 1.22 -6.76
C ILE A 389 10.88 1.51 -7.84
N TYR A 390 11.00 2.67 -8.52
CA TYR A 390 10.07 3.07 -9.56
C TYR A 390 9.92 1.98 -10.62
N ASN A 391 11.04 1.51 -11.16
CA ASN A 391 11.04 0.49 -12.19
C ASN A 391 10.44 -0.85 -11.73
N ASN A 392 10.76 -1.30 -10.51
CA ASN A 392 10.26 -2.58 -10.02
C ASN A 392 8.77 -2.52 -9.66
N VAL A 393 8.31 -1.42 -9.07
CA VAL A 393 6.89 -1.23 -8.73
C VAL A 393 6.06 -1.05 -10.00
N CYS A 394 6.51 -0.23 -10.97
CA CYS A 394 5.79 -0.04 -12.24
C CYS A 394 5.64 -1.32 -13.07
N ARG A 395 6.50 -2.35 -12.89
CA ARG A 395 6.31 -3.66 -13.52
C ARG A 395 5.08 -4.40 -12.99
N SER A 396 4.69 -4.15 -11.74
CA SER A 396 3.55 -4.79 -11.06
C SER A 396 2.27 -3.95 -11.05
N LEU A 397 2.31 -2.68 -11.45
CA LEU A 397 1.15 -1.80 -11.51
C LEU A 397 0.46 -1.85 -12.86
N PHE A 398 -0.86 -1.73 -12.84
CA PHE A 398 -1.66 -1.51 -14.04
C PHE A 398 -1.32 -0.15 -14.66
N GLU A 399 -1.50 -0.03 -15.97
CA GLU A 399 -1.14 1.17 -16.72
C GLU A 399 -1.83 2.43 -16.17
N LYS A 400 -3.08 2.30 -15.74
CA LYS A 400 -3.87 3.38 -15.11
C LYS A 400 -3.23 3.93 -13.82
N ASP A 401 -2.48 3.11 -13.09
CA ASP A 401 -1.97 3.44 -11.75
C ASP A 401 -0.49 3.88 -11.77
N LYS A 402 0.20 3.80 -12.92
CA LYS A 402 1.63 4.16 -13.01
C LYS A 402 1.88 5.67 -12.86
N LEU A 403 1.08 6.51 -13.52
CA LEU A 403 1.18 7.97 -13.35
C LEU A 403 0.79 8.39 -11.94
N LEU A 404 -0.25 7.75 -11.39
CA LEU A 404 -0.68 7.93 -10.01
C LEU A 404 0.48 7.66 -9.04
N PHE A 405 1.15 6.53 -9.19
CA PHE A 405 2.30 6.20 -8.34
C PHE A 405 3.43 7.22 -8.49
N SER A 406 3.67 7.71 -9.70
CA SER A 406 4.69 8.75 -9.97
C SER A 406 4.36 10.07 -9.25
N LEU A 407 3.08 10.46 -9.23
CA LEU A 407 2.60 11.61 -8.47
C LEU A 407 2.75 11.38 -6.96
N LEU A 408 2.31 10.23 -6.43
CA LEU A 408 2.45 9.89 -5.01
C LEU A 408 3.92 9.90 -4.55
N LEU A 409 4.81 9.37 -5.38
CA LEU A 409 6.24 9.34 -5.14
C LEU A 409 6.82 10.75 -5.07
N THR A 410 6.46 11.60 -6.04
CA THR A 410 6.90 13.01 -6.09
C THR A 410 6.42 13.77 -4.86
N VAL A 411 5.13 13.68 -4.55
CA VAL A 411 4.51 14.38 -3.42
C VAL A 411 5.06 13.86 -2.09
N GLY A 412 5.20 12.54 -1.92
CA GLY A 412 5.75 11.95 -0.69
C GLY A 412 7.18 12.42 -0.41
N ILE A 413 8.05 12.46 -1.44
CA ILE A 413 9.43 12.98 -1.30
C ILE A 413 9.41 14.48 -0.93
N MET A 414 8.50 15.27 -1.52
CA MET A 414 8.36 16.68 -1.21
C MET A 414 7.79 16.94 0.19
N GLN A 415 6.82 16.14 0.63
CA GLN A 415 6.27 16.16 2.00
C GLN A 415 7.35 15.85 3.02
N GLY A 416 8.20 14.86 2.77
CA GLY A 416 9.35 14.55 3.62
C GLY A 416 10.37 15.69 3.73
N LYS A 417 10.42 16.59 2.73
CA LYS A 417 11.24 17.81 2.73
C LYS A 417 10.49 19.04 3.28
N GLY A 418 9.24 18.89 3.72
CA GLY A 418 8.41 20.00 4.21
C GLY A 418 8.03 21.02 3.12
N LYS A 419 7.99 20.62 1.85
CA LYS A 419 7.70 21.50 0.69
C LYS A 419 6.26 21.46 0.19
N VAL A 420 5.39 20.71 0.85
CA VAL A 420 3.98 20.54 0.46
C VAL A 420 3.10 21.13 1.55
N ASP A 421 2.16 21.97 1.14
CA ASP A 421 1.10 22.45 2.01
C ASP A 421 -0.10 21.48 1.94
N ASP A 422 -0.47 20.91 3.09
CA ASP A 422 -1.54 19.91 3.17
C ASP A 422 -2.93 20.48 2.79
N GLN A 423 -3.16 21.79 2.96
CA GLN A 423 -4.41 22.43 2.55
C GLN A 423 -4.48 22.54 1.02
N VAL A 424 -3.38 22.97 0.38
CA VAL A 424 -3.27 23.04 -1.08
C VAL A 424 -3.39 21.65 -1.68
N TRP A 425 -2.71 20.66 -1.11
CA TRP A 425 -2.76 19.28 -1.58
C TRP A 425 -4.17 18.69 -1.49
N ARG A 426 -4.84 18.81 -0.34
CA ARG A 426 -6.23 18.35 -0.17
C ARG A 426 -7.19 19.07 -1.11
N PHE A 427 -7.00 20.37 -1.34
CA PHE A 427 -7.82 21.12 -2.29
C PHE A 427 -7.58 20.64 -3.72
N LEU A 428 -6.33 20.38 -4.11
CA LEU A 428 -5.99 19.84 -5.43
C LEU A 428 -6.60 18.46 -5.70
N LEU A 429 -6.88 17.66 -4.68
CA LEU A 429 -7.54 16.36 -4.81
C LEU A 429 -9.07 16.44 -4.76
N THR A 430 -9.64 17.13 -3.78
CA THR A 430 -11.11 17.17 -3.56
C THR A 430 -11.80 18.25 -4.39
N GLY A 431 -11.12 19.37 -4.64
CA GLY A 431 -11.63 20.53 -5.36
C GLY A 431 -12.34 21.53 -4.44
N GLY A 432 -12.33 21.25 -3.13
CA GLY A 432 -13.07 21.98 -2.11
C GLY A 432 -14.56 21.64 -2.10
N ILE A 433 -15.09 21.33 -0.92
CA ILE A 433 -16.53 21.15 -0.70
C ILE A 433 -17.14 22.54 -0.46
N ALA A 434 -17.75 23.12 -1.50
CA ALA A 434 -18.46 24.40 -1.39
C ALA A 434 -19.97 24.15 -1.26
N LEU A 435 -20.48 24.07 -0.02
CA LEU A 435 -21.91 23.88 0.30
C LEU A 435 -22.79 25.05 -0.16
N HIS A 436 -22.25 26.27 -0.13
CA HIS A 436 -22.89 27.49 -0.61
C HIS A 436 -21.85 28.51 -1.06
N ASN A 437 -21.92 28.94 -2.32
CA ASN A 437 -21.11 30.03 -2.85
C ASN A 437 -21.91 31.35 -2.77
N PRO A 438 -21.54 32.31 -1.92
CA PRO A 438 -22.23 33.59 -1.83
C PRO A 438 -21.91 34.54 -2.99
N TYR A 439 -20.91 34.23 -3.82
CA TYR A 439 -20.49 35.07 -4.94
C TYR A 439 -21.10 34.54 -6.25
N PRO A 440 -21.93 35.32 -6.95
CA PRO A 440 -22.52 34.91 -8.21
C PRO A 440 -21.44 34.73 -9.28
N ASN A 441 -21.68 33.81 -10.21
CA ASN A 441 -20.77 33.56 -11.32
C ASN A 441 -20.71 34.79 -12.26
N PRO A 442 -19.53 35.40 -12.47
CA PRO A 442 -19.40 36.60 -13.28
C PRO A 442 -19.47 36.32 -14.79
N ALA A 443 -19.32 35.07 -15.22
CA ALA A 443 -19.23 34.69 -16.63
C ALA A 443 -20.00 33.38 -16.96
N PRO A 444 -21.33 33.35 -16.75
CA PRO A 444 -22.14 32.14 -16.92
C PRO A 444 -22.20 31.62 -18.36
N GLU A 445 -21.78 32.42 -19.35
CA GLU A 445 -21.77 32.03 -20.77
C GLU A 445 -20.76 30.91 -21.08
N TRP A 446 -19.65 30.84 -20.35
CA TRP A 446 -18.56 29.88 -20.61
C TRP A 446 -18.01 29.23 -19.35
N LEU A 447 -18.13 29.86 -18.18
CA LEU A 447 -17.69 29.30 -16.90
C LEU A 447 -18.86 28.63 -16.20
N SER A 448 -18.70 27.35 -15.82
CA SER A 448 -19.72 26.65 -15.03
C SER A 448 -19.77 27.15 -13.58
N ASP A 449 -20.94 27.12 -12.95
CA ASP A 449 -21.08 27.47 -11.53
C ASP A 449 -20.25 26.56 -10.60
N LYS A 450 -20.04 25.31 -11.03
CA LYS A 450 -19.15 24.36 -10.35
C LYS A 450 -17.71 24.85 -10.38
N SER A 451 -17.19 25.24 -11.54
CA SER A 451 -15.84 25.80 -11.69
C SER A 451 -15.69 27.12 -10.94
N TRP A 452 -16.69 28.00 -11.00
CA TRP A 452 -16.68 29.26 -10.24
C TRP A 452 -16.61 29.03 -8.72
N SER A 453 -17.38 28.07 -8.21
CA SER A 453 -17.34 27.71 -6.79
C SER A 453 -15.98 27.19 -6.35
N LYS A 454 -15.27 26.46 -7.24
CA LYS A 454 -13.88 26.05 -7.00
C LYS A 454 -12.93 27.25 -6.97
N ILE A 455 -13.06 28.21 -7.89
CA ILE A 455 -12.24 29.43 -7.92
C ILE A 455 -12.38 30.22 -6.62
N VAL A 456 -13.62 30.41 -6.15
CA VAL A 456 -13.90 31.05 -4.86
C VAL A 456 -13.30 30.26 -3.69
N GLY A 457 -13.43 28.93 -3.71
CA GLY A 457 -12.81 28.05 -2.72
C GLY A 457 -11.28 28.14 -2.70
N ALA A 458 -10.65 28.17 -3.88
CA ALA A 458 -9.21 28.26 -4.06
C ALA A 458 -8.64 29.57 -3.49
N SER A 459 -9.40 30.68 -3.54
CA SER A 459 -8.95 31.97 -2.99
C SER A 459 -8.69 31.95 -1.46
N LYS A 460 -9.17 30.92 -0.76
CA LYS A 460 -8.89 30.72 0.68
C LYS A 460 -7.50 30.14 0.96
N LEU A 461 -6.80 29.64 -0.07
CA LEU A 461 -5.49 29.01 0.08
C LEU A 461 -4.39 30.06 0.33
N PRO A 462 -3.28 29.69 1.01
CA PRO A 462 -2.25 30.64 1.44
C PRO A 462 -1.68 31.51 0.31
N ASN A 463 -1.41 30.89 -0.85
CA ASN A 463 -0.78 31.53 -2.01
C ASN A 463 -1.77 32.04 -3.07
N LEU A 464 -3.08 31.88 -2.84
CA LEU A 464 -4.14 32.24 -3.80
C LEU A 464 -5.09 33.33 -3.28
N LYS A 465 -4.70 34.08 -2.25
CA LYS A 465 -5.55 35.16 -1.71
C LYS A 465 -5.83 36.22 -2.77
N GLY A 466 -7.11 36.57 -2.94
CA GLY A 466 -7.55 37.56 -3.94
C GLY A 466 -7.77 36.97 -5.34
N PHE A 467 -7.72 35.64 -5.49
CA PHE A 467 -7.82 34.97 -6.78
C PHE A 467 -9.17 35.16 -7.45
N PHE A 468 -10.28 34.93 -6.74
CA PHE A 468 -11.60 35.05 -7.36
C PHE A 468 -11.94 36.51 -7.70
N GLU A 469 -11.51 37.46 -6.88
CA GLU A 469 -11.68 38.89 -7.15
C GLU A 469 -10.96 39.29 -8.44
N HIS A 470 -9.73 38.82 -8.62
CA HIS A 470 -8.97 39.06 -9.85
C HIS A 470 -9.62 38.44 -11.10
N VAL A 471 -10.19 37.23 -10.97
CA VAL A 471 -10.92 36.57 -12.07
C VAL A 471 -12.18 37.36 -12.43
N GLN A 472 -12.91 37.86 -11.43
CA GLN A 472 -14.10 38.69 -11.63
C GLN A 472 -13.76 40.00 -12.36
N ASP A 473 -12.63 40.62 -12.06
CA ASP A 473 -12.21 41.88 -12.69
C ASP A 473 -11.59 41.69 -14.09
N ASN A 474 -11.05 40.50 -14.41
CA ASN A 474 -10.28 40.24 -15.64
C ASN A 474 -10.81 39.06 -16.49
N ILE A 475 -12.13 38.95 -16.63
CA ILE A 475 -12.82 37.82 -17.31
C ILE A 475 -12.23 37.50 -18.70
N SER A 476 -11.89 38.50 -19.50
CA SER A 476 -11.37 38.29 -20.86
C SER A 476 -10.03 37.57 -20.89
N LYS A 477 -9.09 37.90 -19.99
CA LYS A 477 -7.78 37.23 -19.93
C LYS A 477 -7.90 35.77 -19.51
N TRP A 478 -8.79 35.48 -18.56
CA TRP A 478 -9.06 34.11 -18.12
C TRP A 478 -9.81 33.28 -19.16
N LYS A 479 -10.60 33.94 -20.02
CA LYS A 479 -11.22 33.29 -21.17
C LYS A 479 -10.19 32.81 -22.19
N GLU A 480 -9.12 33.58 -22.44
CA GLU A 480 -8.02 33.14 -23.32
C GLU A 480 -7.37 31.84 -22.82
N LEU A 481 -7.14 31.74 -21.49
CA LEU A 481 -6.66 30.51 -20.86
C LEU A 481 -7.68 29.36 -20.98
N TYR A 482 -8.96 29.65 -20.76
CA TYR A 482 -10.04 28.66 -20.86
C TYR A 482 -10.18 28.10 -22.27
N ASP A 483 -10.06 28.93 -23.31
CA ASP A 483 -10.21 28.54 -24.71
C ASP A 483 -8.94 27.87 -25.30
N SER A 484 -7.80 27.91 -24.59
CA SER A 484 -6.54 27.33 -25.06
C SER A 484 -6.55 25.79 -25.14
N GLY A 485 -5.86 25.22 -26.13
CA GLY A 485 -5.66 23.76 -26.22
C GLY A 485 -4.67 23.21 -25.18
N THR A 486 -3.72 24.03 -24.75
CA THR A 486 -2.56 23.67 -23.90
C THR A 486 -2.40 24.63 -22.71
N PRO A 487 -3.45 24.83 -21.89
CA PRO A 487 -3.46 25.82 -20.80
C PRO A 487 -2.41 25.57 -19.71
N HIS A 488 -1.86 24.35 -19.63
CA HIS A 488 -0.81 23.99 -18.68
C HIS A 488 0.56 24.60 -19.08
N GLU A 489 0.80 24.83 -20.37
CA GLU A 489 2.02 25.47 -20.90
C GLU A 489 1.90 27.00 -20.97
N ASP A 490 0.68 27.53 -21.01
CA ASP A 490 0.42 28.96 -21.18
C ASP A 490 0.76 29.79 -19.93
N GLN A 491 1.10 31.06 -20.13
CA GLN A 491 1.34 31.98 -19.00
C GLN A 491 0.02 32.34 -18.32
N LEU A 492 0.00 32.27 -16.98
CA LEU A 492 -1.16 32.71 -16.22
C LEU A 492 -1.25 34.25 -16.23
N PRO A 493 -2.46 34.83 -16.19
CA PRO A 493 -2.63 36.28 -16.23
C PRO A 493 -1.92 37.03 -15.08
N ASP A 494 -1.23 38.12 -15.43
CA ASP A 494 -0.69 39.13 -14.50
C ASP A 494 0.18 38.51 -13.38
N GLN A 495 -0.14 38.78 -12.11
CA GLN A 495 0.61 38.32 -10.93
C GLN A 495 0.59 36.79 -10.76
N TRP A 496 -0.36 36.09 -11.39
CA TRP A 496 -0.51 34.64 -11.25
C TRP A 496 0.52 33.87 -12.08
N ASN A 497 1.27 34.53 -12.98
CA ASN A 497 2.35 33.90 -13.74
C ASN A 497 3.51 33.40 -12.86
N GLU A 498 3.67 33.95 -11.65
CA GLU A 498 4.70 33.52 -10.69
C GLU A 498 4.35 32.20 -9.99
N LEU A 499 3.11 31.72 -10.12
CA LEU A 499 2.69 30.45 -9.53
C LEU A 499 3.39 29.27 -10.20
N VAL A 500 3.94 28.39 -9.37
CA VAL A 500 4.61 27.16 -9.79
C VAL A 500 4.10 25.97 -8.99
N GLY A 501 4.34 24.75 -9.49
CA GLY A 501 4.00 23.53 -8.78
C GLY A 501 2.51 23.34 -8.51
N MET A 502 2.15 22.97 -7.27
CA MET A 502 0.78 22.62 -6.91
C MET A 502 -0.22 23.78 -7.00
N ASP A 503 0.20 25.01 -6.66
CA ASP A 503 -0.69 26.17 -6.73
C ASP A 503 -1.12 26.45 -8.17
N ARG A 504 -0.19 26.31 -9.13
CA ARG A 504 -0.48 26.41 -10.56
C ARG A 504 -1.44 25.31 -11.01
N MET A 505 -1.22 24.06 -10.58
CA MET A 505 -2.14 22.95 -10.90
C MET A 505 -3.55 23.17 -10.35
N VAL A 506 -3.68 23.79 -9.16
CA VAL A 506 -5.00 24.18 -8.61
C VAL A 506 -5.72 25.16 -9.53
N VAL A 507 -5.02 26.16 -10.06
CA VAL A 507 -5.59 27.11 -11.04
C VAL A 507 -6.05 26.39 -12.30
N ILE A 508 -5.22 25.51 -12.87
CA ILE A 508 -5.58 24.71 -14.05
C ILE A 508 -6.82 23.85 -13.76
N ARG A 509 -6.88 23.18 -12.61
CA ARG A 509 -8.04 22.36 -12.21
C ARG A 509 -9.34 23.16 -12.11
N CYS A 510 -9.27 24.45 -11.77
CA CYS A 510 -10.45 25.30 -11.67
C CYS A 510 -11.06 25.62 -13.04
N PHE A 511 -10.22 25.90 -14.05
CA PHE A 511 -10.67 26.29 -15.39
C PHE A 511 -10.78 25.13 -16.37
N ARG A 512 -9.73 24.31 -16.44
CA ARG A 512 -9.54 23.23 -17.41
C ARG A 512 -9.12 21.93 -16.71
N PRO A 513 -10.04 21.31 -15.95
CA PRO A 513 -9.75 20.05 -15.25
C PRO A 513 -9.31 18.93 -16.19
N ASP A 514 -9.73 18.95 -17.46
CA ASP A 514 -9.28 18.01 -18.49
C ASP A 514 -7.76 18.08 -18.73
N LYS A 515 -7.12 19.23 -18.53
CA LYS A 515 -5.68 19.40 -18.74
C LYS A 515 -4.85 19.27 -17.46
N LEU A 516 -5.43 18.70 -16.41
CA LEU A 516 -4.71 18.45 -15.16
C LEU A 516 -3.68 17.32 -15.29
N VAL A 517 -3.98 16.26 -16.04
CA VAL A 517 -3.04 15.13 -16.23
C VAL A 517 -1.72 15.56 -16.90
N PRO A 518 -1.72 16.33 -18.01
CA PRO A 518 -0.50 16.95 -18.53
C PRO A 518 0.22 17.84 -17.51
N ALA A 519 -0.51 18.68 -16.77
CA ALA A 519 0.08 19.53 -15.73
C ALA A 519 0.75 18.71 -14.61
N VAL A 520 0.21 17.54 -14.28
CA VAL A 520 0.82 16.57 -13.34
C VAL A 520 2.09 15.97 -13.93
N GLN A 521 2.11 15.65 -15.23
CA GLN A 521 3.32 15.15 -15.90
C GLN A 521 4.44 16.19 -15.87
N ASP A 522 4.13 17.45 -16.21
CA ASP A 522 5.10 18.56 -16.13
C ASP A 522 5.62 18.73 -14.71
N PHE A 523 4.72 18.69 -13.72
CA PHE A 523 5.07 18.77 -12.31
C PHE A 523 6.05 17.66 -11.88
N ILE A 524 5.85 16.42 -12.36
CA ILE A 524 6.75 15.30 -12.08
C ILE A 524 8.10 15.51 -12.79
N VAL A 525 8.09 15.97 -14.05
CA VAL A 525 9.31 16.23 -14.82
C VAL A 525 10.17 17.31 -14.16
N ASP A 526 9.56 18.40 -13.68
CA ASP A 526 10.25 19.50 -13.02
C ASP A 526 10.92 19.08 -11.69
N ASN A 527 10.34 18.12 -10.97
CA ASN A 527 10.82 17.72 -9.64
C ASN A 527 11.66 16.44 -9.62
N MET A 528 11.39 15.48 -10.50
CA MET A 528 12.04 14.16 -10.54
C MET A 528 12.67 13.83 -11.90
N GLY A 529 12.17 14.42 -13.00
CA GLY A 529 12.69 14.22 -14.35
C GLY A 529 11.85 13.29 -15.24
N GLN A 530 12.15 13.31 -16.54
CA GLN A 530 11.42 12.59 -17.59
C GLN A 530 11.29 11.07 -17.36
N ALA A 531 12.28 10.46 -16.70
CA ALA A 531 12.29 9.00 -16.49
C ALA A 531 11.11 8.48 -15.65
N TYR A 532 10.43 9.35 -14.90
CA TYR A 532 9.32 8.98 -14.01
C TYR A 532 7.94 9.07 -14.68
N ILE A 533 7.85 9.54 -15.92
CA ILE A 533 6.61 9.52 -16.71
C ILE A 533 6.64 8.47 -17.84
N GLU A 534 7.82 7.88 -18.10
CA GLU A 534 8.02 6.85 -19.11
C GLU A 534 8.22 5.49 -18.43
N PRO A 535 7.15 4.71 -18.22
CA PRO A 535 7.27 3.44 -17.51
C PRO A 535 8.13 2.44 -18.31
N PRO A 536 8.88 1.57 -17.61
CA PRO A 536 9.71 0.58 -18.29
C PRO A 536 8.84 -0.41 -19.08
N PRO A 537 9.29 -0.85 -20.26
CA PRO A 537 8.58 -1.88 -21.02
C PRO A 537 8.54 -3.20 -20.25
N PHE A 538 7.53 -4.02 -20.53
CA PHE A 538 7.42 -5.35 -19.96
C PHE A 538 8.65 -6.21 -20.33
N ASP A 539 9.36 -6.69 -19.30
CA ASP A 539 10.57 -7.51 -19.44
C ASP A 539 10.47 -8.77 -18.56
N LEU A 540 10.13 -9.89 -19.21
CA LEU A 540 10.04 -11.20 -18.56
C LEU A 540 11.43 -11.73 -18.15
N ALA A 541 12.47 -11.46 -18.94
CA ALA A 541 13.81 -11.96 -18.68
C ALA A 541 14.44 -11.26 -17.47
N GLY A 542 14.28 -9.93 -17.37
CA GLY A 542 14.67 -9.15 -16.19
C GLY A 542 13.93 -9.62 -14.94
N SER A 543 12.60 -9.79 -15.02
CA SER A 543 11.78 -10.27 -13.92
C SER A 543 12.18 -11.67 -13.44
N TYR A 544 12.54 -12.56 -14.37
CA TYR A 544 13.06 -13.90 -14.03
C TYR A 544 14.43 -13.82 -13.35
N LYS A 545 15.33 -12.94 -13.80
CA LYS A 545 16.66 -12.76 -13.20
C LYS A 545 16.58 -12.22 -11.77
N ASP A 546 15.59 -11.38 -11.50
CA ASP A 546 15.33 -10.82 -10.17
C ASP A 546 14.60 -11.83 -9.25
N SER A 547 14.15 -12.98 -9.78
CA SER A 547 13.44 -14.03 -9.03
C SER A 547 14.37 -15.09 -8.42
N ASN A 548 13.85 -15.85 -7.46
CA ASN A 548 14.52 -17.00 -6.86
C ASN A 548 13.59 -18.24 -6.85
N CYS A 549 14.08 -19.40 -6.41
CA CYS A 549 13.30 -20.64 -6.41
C CYS A 549 12.15 -20.68 -5.37
N CYS A 550 12.20 -19.83 -4.34
CA CYS A 550 11.19 -19.76 -3.29
C CYS A 550 10.16 -18.65 -3.50
N SER A 551 10.46 -17.66 -4.35
CA SER A 551 9.57 -16.56 -4.67
C SER A 551 8.71 -16.91 -5.90
N PRO A 552 7.37 -17.04 -5.75
CA PRO A 552 6.50 -17.26 -6.89
C PRO A 552 6.47 -16.05 -7.82
N LEU A 553 6.30 -16.30 -9.11
CA LEU A 553 6.16 -15.29 -10.16
C LEU A 553 4.68 -15.16 -10.53
N ILE A 554 4.12 -13.97 -10.38
CA ILE A 554 2.67 -13.75 -10.44
C ILE A 554 2.35 -12.80 -11.59
N PHE A 555 1.62 -13.31 -12.58
CA PHE A 555 0.98 -12.50 -13.60
C PHE A 555 -0.37 -12.00 -13.11
N ILE A 556 -0.46 -10.69 -12.93
CA ILE A 556 -1.72 -9.99 -12.71
C ILE A 556 -2.30 -9.67 -14.09
N LEU A 557 -3.41 -10.31 -14.42
CA LEU A 557 -4.03 -10.25 -15.73
C LEU A 557 -4.98 -9.07 -15.83
N SER A 558 -4.95 -8.41 -16.99
CA SER A 558 -6.05 -7.54 -17.43
C SER A 558 -7.02 -8.33 -18.32
N PRO A 559 -8.31 -7.96 -18.37
CA PRO A 559 -9.27 -8.60 -19.25
C PRO A 559 -8.75 -8.67 -20.70
N GLY A 560 -8.77 -9.88 -21.27
CA GLY A 560 -8.31 -10.12 -22.65
C GLY A 560 -6.80 -10.32 -22.83
N SER A 561 -5.98 -10.20 -21.77
CA SER A 561 -4.54 -10.50 -21.81
C SER A 561 -4.22 -11.93 -21.33
N ASP A 562 -3.42 -12.67 -22.11
CA ASP A 562 -2.90 -13.98 -21.70
C ASP A 562 -1.37 -14.05 -21.91
N PRO A 563 -0.56 -14.11 -20.83
CA PRO A 563 0.89 -14.21 -20.92
C PRO A 563 1.40 -15.62 -21.24
N THR A 564 0.53 -16.65 -21.23
CA THR A 564 0.94 -18.06 -21.29
C THR A 564 1.76 -18.38 -22.53
N ALA A 565 1.37 -17.88 -23.70
CA ALA A 565 2.12 -18.12 -24.94
C ALA A 565 3.53 -17.50 -24.90
N GLY A 566 3.67 -16.31 -24.29
CA GLY A 566 4.97 -15.67 -24.09
C GLY A 566 5.83 -16.41 -23.08
N LEU A 567 5.22 -16.88 -21.99
CA LEU A 567 5.89 -17.67 -20.95
C LEU A 567 6.41 -19.01 -21.47
N LEU A 568 5.61 -19.76 -22.23
CA LEU A 568 6.03 -21.05 -22.79
C LEU A 568 7.19 -20.88 -23.76
N LYS A 569 7.15 -19.85 -24.61
CA LYS A 569 8.28 -19.52 -25.49
C LYS A 569 9.53 -19.19 -24.68
N PHE A 570 9.41 -18.37 -23.64
CA PHE A 570 10.54 -18.04 -22.77
C PHE A 570 11.10 -19.28 -22.06
N ALA A 571 10.24 -20.22 -21.67
CA ALA A 571 10.67 -21.51 -21.15
C ALA A 571 11.45 -22.31 -22.20
N ASP A 572 11.01 -22.34 -23.46
CA ASP A 572 11.75 -22.98 -24.57
C ASP A 572 13.14 -22.34 -24.77
N ASP A 573 13.22 -21.00 -24.74
CA ASP A 573 14.48 -20.24 -24.90
C ASP A 573 15.49 -20.56 -23.77
N LEU A 574 15.00 -20.83 -22.55
CA LEU A 574 15.81 -21.26 -21.41
C LEU A 574 15.98 -22.78 -21.31
N GLN A 575 15.58 -23.53 -22.33
CA GLN A 575 15.56 -25.00 -22.36
C GLN A 575 14.66 -25.64 -21.28
N MET A 576 13.80 -24.88 -20.60
CA MET A 576 12.79 -25.37 -19.65
C MET A 576 11.46 -25.75 -20.33
N GLY A 577 11.42 -25.69 -21.66
CA GLY A 577 10.30 -26.07 -22.51
C GLY A 577 9.84 -27.53 -22.43
N GLY A 578 8.71 -27.81 -23.09
CA GLY A 578 8.15 -29.15 -23.22
C GLY A 578 7.75 -29.79 -21.88
N SER A 579 8.24 -30.99 -21.60
CA SER A 579 7.88 -31.76 -20.38
C SER A 579 8.42 -31.17 -19.07
N ARG A 580 9.35 -30.20 -19.14
CA ARG A 580 9.94 -29.51 -17.99
C ARG A 580 9.13 -28.30 -17.50
N THR A 581 8.10 -27.90 -18.23
CA THR A 581 7.13 -26.90 -17.78
C THR A 581 5.74 -27.51 -17.82
N GLN A 582 5.12 -27.67 -16.65
CA GLN A 582 3.77 -28.21 -16.55
C GLN A 582 2.78 -27.08 -16.28
N THR A 583 1.65 -27.08 -17.00
CA THR A 583 0.61 -26.07 -16.86
C THR A 583 -0.69 -26.71 -16.40
N ILE A 584 -1.38 -26.09 -15.45
CA ILE A 584 -2.68 -26.52 -14.96
C ILE A 584 -3.58 -25.30 -14.74
N SER A 585 -4.81 -25.34 -15.25
CA SER A 585 -5.81 -24.31 -14.97
C SER A 585 -6.60 -24.68 -13.72
N LEU A 586 -6.55 -23.82 -12.71
CA LEU A 586 -7.23 -24.02 -11.45
C LEU A 586 -8.74 -23.80 -11.63
N GLY A 587 -9.49 -24.82 -11.23
CA GLY A 587 -10.94 -24.84 -11.19
C GLY A 587 -11.41 -25.83 -10.13
N GLN A 588 -12.68 -26.19 -10.15
CA GLN A 588 -13.24 -27.11 -9.15
C GLN A 588 -12.50 -28.46 -9.17
N GLY A 589 -11.94 -28.87 -8.03
CA GLY A 589 -11.26 -30.15 -7.85
C GLY A 589 -9.80 -30.25 -8.34
N GLN A 590 -9.23 -29.19 -8.92
CA GLN A 590 -7.86 -29.22 -9.47
C GLN A 590 -6.75 -28.98 -8.42
N GLY A 591 -7.09 -28.44 -7.25
CA GLY A 591 -6.12 -28.10 -6.19
C GLY A 591 -5.21 -29.25 -5.75
N PRO A 592 -5.72 -30.46 -5.44
CA PRO A 592 -4.88 -31.60 -5.05
C PRO A 592 -3.90 -32.04 -6.14
N ILE A 593 -4.28 -31.93 -7.42
CA ILE A 593 -3.43 -32.27 -8.56
C ILE A 593 -2.30 -31.23 -8.66
N ALA A 594 -2.62 -29.95 -8.52
CA ALA A 594 -1.63 -28.88 -8.49
C ALA A 594 -0.61 -29.07 -7.35
N ALA A 595 -1.05 -29.46 -6.14
CA ALA A 595 -0.15 -29.75 -5.02
C ALA A 595 0.86 -30.88 -5.35
N GLN A 596 0.38 -31.98 -5.93
CA GLN A 596 1.27 -33.10 -6.35
C GLN A 596 2.25 -32.68 -7.45
N MET A 597 1.82 -31.83 -8.38
CA MET A 597 2.69 -31.29 -9.43
C MET A 597 3.79 -30.42 -8.85
N ILE A 598 3.46 -29.57 -7.86
CA ILE A 598 4.43 -28.73 -7.16
C ILE A 598 5.45 -29.61 -6.41
N ASP A 599 5.00 -30.58 -5.62
CA ASP A 599 5.90 -31.48 -4.86
C ASP A 599 6.88 -32.24 -5.76
N LYS A 600 6.42 -32.65 -6.95
CA LYS A 600 7.27 -33.30 -7.95
C LYS A 600 8.27 -32.30 -8.54
N ALA A 601 7.81 -31.11 -8.91
CA ALA A 601 8.64 -30.10 -9.54
C ALA A 601 9.72 -29.52 -8.62
N ILE A 602 9.42 -29.41 -7.31
CA ILE A 602 10.40 -29.01 -6.28
C ILE A 602 11.62 -29.94 -6.29
N LYS A 603 11.39 -31.26 -6.42
CA LYS A 603 12.45 -32.28 -6.44
C LYS A 603 13.18 -32.34 -7.78
N GLU A 604 12.46 -32.18 -8.88
CA GLU A 604 13.00 -32.30 -10.25
C GLU A 604 13.61 -31.00 -10.78
N GLY A 605 13.34 -29.85 -10.14
CA GLY A 605 13.80 -28.54 -10.61
C GLY A 605 13.07 -28.02 -11.84
N THR A 606 11.82 -28.46 -12.06
CA THR A 606 10.98 -28.10 -13.20
C THR A 606 10.07 -26.91 -12.90
N TRP A 607 9.36 -26.39 -13.90
CA TRP A 607 8.45 -25.26 -13.74
C TRP A 607 7.00 -25.72 -13.67
N VAL A 608 6.23 -25.03 -12.82
CA VAL A 608 4.78 -25.24 -12.71
C VAL A 608 4.07 -23.91 -12.96
N VAL A 609 3.08 -23.93 -13.85
CA VAL A 609 2.23 -22.79 -14.18
C VAL A 609 0.80 -23.06 -13.72
N LEU A 610 0.36 -22.34 -12.70
CA LEU A 610 -1.03 -22.38 -12.22
C LEU A 610 -1.81 -21.23 -12.85
N GLN A 611 -2.84 -21.57 -13.63
CA GLN A 611 -3.69 -20.57 -14.27
C GLN A 611 -4.97 -20.31 -13.49
N ASN A 612 -5.52 -19.11 -13.62
CA ASN A 612 -6.82 -18.71 -13.08
C ASN A 612 -6.96 -18.86 -11.56
N CYS A 613 -5.93 -18.46 -10.80
CA CYS A 613 -5.89 -18.65 -9.34
C CYS A 613 -7.09 -18.01 -8.60
N HIS A 614 -7.56 -16.84 -9.05
CA HIS A 614 -8.77 -16.16 -8.55
C HIS A 614 -10.04 -17.03 -8.56
N LEU A 615 -10.13 -18.06 -9.43
CA LEU A 615 -11.30 -18.96 -9.46
C LEU A 615 -11.27 -20.02 -8.35
N ALA A 616 -10.11 -20.27 -7.75
CA ALA A 616 -9.90 -21.33 -6.76
C ALA A 616 -9.78 -20.78 -5.34
N THR A 617 -10.71 -19.90 -4.94
CA THR A 617 -10.72 -19.23 -3.63
C THR A 617 -10.63 -20.20 -2.44
N SER A 618 -11.31 -21.34 -2.51
CA SER A 618 -11.30 -22.35 -1.43
C SER A 618 -9.96 -23.06 -1.26
N TRP A 619 -9.11 -23.08 -2.30
CA TRP A 619 -7.80 -23.73 -2.26
C TRP A 619 -6.64 -22.76 -1.97
N MET A 620 -6.89 -21.44 -2.06
CA MET A 620 -5.88 -20.42 -1.79
C MET A 620 -5.18 -20.56 -0.42
N PRO A 621 -5.87 -20.88 0.70
CA PRO A 621 -5.20 -21.12 1.98
C PRO A 621 -4.25 -22.33 1.94
N THR A 622 -4.57 -23.34 1.14
CA THR A 622 -3.68 -24.50 0.95
C THR A 622 -2.45 -24.13 0.12
N LEU A 623 -2.63 -23.32 -0.92
CA LEU A 623 -1.52 -22.82 -1.74
C LEU A 623 -0.56 -21.94 -0.91
N GLU A 624 -1.10 -21.06 -0.06
CA GLU A 624 -0.34 -20.26 0.90
C GLU A 624 0.52 -21.15 1.79
N ARG A 625 -0.08 -22.17 2.39
CA ARG A 625 0.66 -23.16 3.21
C ARG A 625 1.78 -23.85 2.43
N ILE A 626 1.54 -24.26 1.18
CA ILE A 626 2.57 -24.90 0.33
C ILE A 626 3.73 -23.94 0.09
N CYS A 627 3.44 -22.68 -0.23
CA CYS A 627 4.48 -21.67 -0.50
C CYS A 627 5.32 -21.35 0.75
N GLU A 628 4.72 -21.32 1.94
CA GLU A 628 5.44 -21.01 3.19
C GLU A 628 6.21 -22.20 3.77
N GLU A 629 5.62 -23.40 3.75
CA GLU A 629 6.16 -24.56 4.49
C GLU A 629 6.91 -25.55 3.61
N THR A 630 6.51 -25.68 2.34
CA THR A 630 7.07 -26.69 1.43
C THR A 630 8.16 -26.09 0.55
N ILE A 631 7.95 -24.89 0.01
CA ILE A 631 8.90 -24.20 -0.87
C ILE A 631 9.95 -23.44 -0.04
N THR A 632 10.77 -24.17 0.70
CA THR A 632 11.87 -23.60 1.49
C THR A 632 13.22 -23.75 0.79
N PRO A 633 14.20 -22.88 1.07
CA PRO A 633 15.52 -22.96 0.43
C PRO A 633 16.25 -24.29 0.64
N GLU A 634 15.96 -24.97 1.75
CA GLU A 634 16.57 -26.24 2.14
C GLU A 634 16.04 -27.44 1.34
N ASN A 635 14.76 -27.38 0.94
CA ASN A 635 14.05 -28.49 0.29
C ASN A 635 13.78 -28.25 -1.21
N THR A 636 14.16 -27.09 -1.75
CA THR A 636 13.78 -26.67 -3.10
C THR A 636 14.96 -26.63 -4.07
N HIS A 637 14.82 -27.26 -5.22
CA HIS A 637 15.84 -27.21 -6.28
C HIS A 637 15.99 -25.78 -6.83
N THR A 638 17.23 -25.33 -7.10
CA THR A 638 17.53 -23.94 -7.48
C THR A 638 16.90 -23.50 -8.81
N SER A 639 16.71 -24.43 -9.75
CA SER A 639 16.04 -24.20 -11.05
C SER A 639 14.51 -24.18 -10.99
N PHE A 640 13.89 -24.65 -9.90
CA PHE A 640 12.44 -24.68 -9.75
C PHE A 640 11.85 -23.26 -9.82
N ARG A 641 10.71 -23.10 -10.47
CA ARG A 641 9.91 -21.87 -10.44
C ARG A 641 8.42 -22.19 -10.44
N LEU A 642 7.69 -21.44 -9.61
CA LEU A 642 6.24 -21.44 -9.57
C LEU A 642 5.71 -20.17 -10.24
N TRP A 643 4.90 -20.35 -11.28
CA TRP A 643 4.24 -19.27 -12.00
C TRP A 643 2.74 -19.30 -11.70
N LEU A 644 2.18 -18.15 -11.34
CA LEU A 644 0.77 -17.97 -11.01
C LEU A 644 0.17 -16.96 -11.98
N THR A 645 -1.02 -17.23 -12.50
CA THR A 645 -1.80 -16.23 -13.24
C THR A 645 -3.15 -16.00 -12.56
N SER A 646 -3.53 -14.73 -12.42
CA SER A 646 -4.78 -14.36 -11.75
C SER A 646 -5.28 -12.98 -12.19
N TYR A 647 -6.60 -12.81 -12.27
CA TYR A 647 -7.20 -11.48 -12.16
C TYR A 647 -7.03 -10.95 -10.72
N PRO A 648 -7.08 -9.62 -10.55
CA PRO A 648 -7.27 -8.96 -9.26
C PRO A 648 -8.30 -9.65 -8.37
N SER A 649 -7.93 -9.92 -7.12
CA SER A 649 -8.84 -10.51 -6.14
C SER A 649 -8.37 -10.29 -4.71
N ASP A 650 -9.27 -9.75 -3.88
CA ASP A 650 -9.08 -9.57 -2.43
C ASP A 650 -8.95 -10.89 -1.66
N LYS A 651 -9.29 -12.02 -2.30
CA LYS A 651 -9.17 -13.37 -1.73
C LYS A 651 -7.81 -14.01 -2.00
N PHE A 652 -6.96 -13.35 -2.78
CA PHE A 652 -5.62 -13.86 -3.04
C PHE A 652 -4.75 -13.71 -1.77
N PRO A 653 -3.99 -14.74 -1.35
CA PRO A 653 -3.24 -14.69 -0.11
C PRO A 653 -2.19 -13.58 -0.08
N ILE A 654 -2.23 -12.75 0.98
CA ILE A 654 -1.34 -11.60 1.15
C ILE A 654 0.13 -12.05 1.26
N SER A 655 0.41 -13.15 1.94
CA SER A 655 1.76 -13.72 2.10
C SER A 655 2.42 -14.03 0.75
N ILE A 656 1.67 -14.63 -0.19
CA ILE A 656 2.13 -14.95 -1.55
C ILE A 656 2.39 -13.66 -2.32
N LEU A 657 1.52 -12.65 -2.21
CA LEU A 657 1.72 -11.36 -2.87
C LEU A 657 2.94 -10.61 -2.33
N GLN A 658 3.13 -10.59 -1.02
CA GLN A 658 4.24 -9.92 -0.37
C GLN A 658 5.60 -10.54 -0.73
N ASN A 659 5.67 -11.87 -0.86
CA ASN A 659 6.90 -12.61 -1.17
C ASN A 659 7.13 -12.89 -2.66
N GLY A 660 6.06 -12.84 -3.46
CA GLY A 660 6.09 -13.08 -4.90
C GLY A 660 6.51 -11.87 -5.72
N LEU A 661 7.05 -12.12 -6.90
CA LEU A 661 7.35 -11.10 -7.90
C LEU A 661 6.15 -10.94 -8.82
N LYS A 662 5.54 -9.75 -8.81
CA LYS A 662 4.32 -9.44 -9.55
C LYS A 662 4.65 -8.77 -10.87
N MET A 663 3.88 -9.07 -11.89
CA MET A 663 3.99 -8.42 -13.19
C MET A 663 2.63 -8.31 -13.87
N THR A 664 2.36 -7.17 -14.49
CA THR A 664 1.16 -6.92 -15.29
C THR A 664 1.50 -7.00 -16.77
N ASN A 665 0.68 -7.70 -17.56
CA ASN A 665 0.81 -7.76 -19.01
C ASN A 665 -0.35 -7.02 -19.68
N GLU A 666 -0.27 -5.68 -19.73
CA GLU A 666 -1.30 -4.82 -20.32
C GLU A 666 -0.82 -4.15 -21.61
N PRO A 667 -1.69 -3.96 -22.61
CA PRO A 667 -1.35 -3.13 -23.76
C PRO A 667 -0.99 -1.72 -23.27
N PRO A 668 0.16 -1.18 -23.68
CA PRO A 668 0.60 0.13 -23.22
C PRO A 668 -0.31 1.22 -23.78
N LYS A 669 -0.49 2.29 -23.02
CA LYS A 669 -1.35 3.41 -23.40
C LYS A 669 -0.68 4.27 -24.47
N GLY A 670 -1.46 4.67 -25.46
CA GLY A 670 -1.05 5.53 -26.56
C GLY A 670 -0.56 4.77 -27.79
N ILE A 671 -0.85 5.34 -28.96
CA ILE A 671 -0.51 4.74 -30.27
C ILE A 671 0.98 4.43 -30.37
N ARG A 672 1.85 5.35 -29.97
CA ARG A 672 3.31 5.17 -30.02
C ARG A 672 3.76 3.95 -29.24
N ALA A 673 3.33 3.81 -27.99
CA ALA A 673 3.77 2.72 -27.13
C ALA A 673 3.23 1.37 -27.63
N ASN A 674 1.98 1.36 -28.11
CA ASN A 674 1.34 0.18 -28.67
C ASN A 674 2.05 -0.33 -29.94
N LEU A 675 2.38 0.59 -30.85
CA LEU A 675 3.17 0.28 -32.05
C LEU A 675 4.57 -0.23 -31.70
N LEU A 676 5.26 0.41 -30.76
CA LEU A 676 6.58 -0.03 -30.31
C LEU A 676 6.52 -1.45 -29.74
N ARG A 677 5.52 -1.75 -28.90
CA ARG A 677 5.31 -3.09 -28.35
C ARG A 677 5.10 -4.10 -29.48
N SER A 678 4.20 -3.81 -30.42
CA SER A 678 3.93 -4.69 -31.56
C SER A 678 5.21 -5.00 -32.35
N TYR A 679 6.01 -3.98 -32.69
CA TYR A 679 7.25 -4.14 -33.47
C TYR A 679 8.40 -4.81 -32.71
N LEU A 680 8.52 -4.60 -31.40
CA LEU A 680 9.54 -5.23 -30.57
C LEU A 680 9.15 -6.65 -30.13
N SER A 681 7.87 -6.99 -30.23
CA SER A 681 7.35 -8.33 -29.93
C SER A 681 7.53 -9.31 -31.08
N HIS A 682 7.62 -10.59 -30.76
CA HIS A 682 7.54 -11.64 -31.76
C HIS A 682 6.11 -11.77 -32.29
N PRO A 683 5.92 -12.07 -33.59
CA PRO A 683 6.96 -12.45 -34.56
C PRO A 683 7.62 -11.28 -35.30
N ILE A 684 7.11 -10.05 -35.19
CA ILE A 684 7.54 -8.90 -36.00
C ILE A 684 9.02 -8.54 -35.77
N SER A 685 9.51 -8.69 -34.54
CA SER A 685 10.90 -8.40 -34.20
C SER A 685 11.92 -9.39 -34.75
N ASP A 686 11.49 -10.57 -35.22
CA ASP A 686 12.37 -11.54 -35.84
C ASP A 686 12.69 -11.11 -37.28
N PRO A 687 13.97 -10.80 -37.62
CA PRO A 687 14.35 -10.41 -38.97
C PRO A 687 13.96 -11.45 -40.02
N ALA A 688 14.01 -12.75 -39.69
CA ALA A 688 13.64 -13.80 -40.62
C ALA A 688 12.15 -13.76 -40.96
N PHE A 689 11.30 -13.41 -39.98
CA PHE A 689 9.87 -13.23 -40.20
C PHE A 689 9.57 -11.92 -40.94
N PHE A 690 10.23 -10.83 -40.54
CA PHE A 690 10.03 -9.53 -41.18
C PHE A 690 10.35 -9.59 -42.69
N ASP A 691 11.38 -10.36 -43.08
CA ASP A 691 11.86 -10.55 -44.45
C ASP A 691 11.37 -11.84 -45.15
N SER A 692 10.25 -12.41 -44.69
CA SER A 692 9.79 -13.73 -45.16
C SER A 692 8.90 -13.75 -46.41
N SER A 693 8.30 -12.63 -46.83
CA SER A 693 7.29 -12.64 -47.92
C SER A 693 7.89 -12.41 -49.31
N LYS A 694 7.31 -13.07 -50.33
CA LYS A 694 7.67 -12.88 -51.75
C LYS A 694 7.43 -11.44 -52.22
N LYS A 695 6.40 -10.77 -51.67
CA LYS A 695 6.02 -9.38 -52.01
C LYS A 695 6.42 -8.41 -50.92
N GLN A 696 7.71 -8.37 -50.61
CA GLN A 696 8.27 -7.75 -49.40
C GLN A 696 7.81 -6.30 -49.15
N VAL A 697 7.79 -5.46 -50.18
CA VAL A 697 7.38 -4.05 -50.04
C VAL A 697 5.89 -3.91 -49.67
N ILE A 698 5.02 -4.76 -50.24
CA ILE A 698 3.58 -4.74 -49.98
C ILE A 698 3.30 -5.33 -48.59
N TRP A 699 3.99 -6.43 -48.26
CA TRP A 699 3.95 -7.07 -46.94
C TRP A 699 4.27 -6.08 -45.82
N GLN A 700 5.41 -5.39 -45.88
CA GLN A 700 5.83 -4.45 -44.85
C GLN A 700 4.84 -3.28 -44.67
N LYS A 701 4.22 -2.82 -45.76
CA LYS A 701 3.20 -1.74 -45.71
C LYS A 701 1.90 -2.21 -45.07
N LEU A 702 1.39 -3.36 -45.47
CA LEU A 702 0.17 -3.93 -44.88
C LEU A 702 0.40 -4.33 -43.42
N LEU A 703 1.59 -4.80 -43.08
CA LEU A 703 1.99 -5.08 -41.69
C LEU A 703 1.97 -3.80 -40.84
N PHE A 704 2.59 -2.70 -41.31
CA PHE A 704 2.54 -1.42 -40.61
C PHE A 704 1.11 -0.87 -40.54
N GLY A 705 0.34 -0.95 -41.62
CA GLY A 705 -1.06 -0.52 -41.65
C GLY A 705 -1.94 -1.28 -40.66
N LEU A 706 -1.82 -2.61 -40.60
CA LEU A 706 -2.55 -3.46 -39.67
C LEU A 706 -2.14 -3.22 -38.22
N THR A 707 -0.84 -3.05 -37.94
CA THR A 707 -0.36 -2.76 -36.59
C THR A 707 -0.82 -1.38 -36.10
N PHE A 708 -0.86 -0.39 -36.99
CA PHE A 708 -1.44 0.92 -36.69
C PHE A 708 -2.95 0.86 -36.49
N PHE A 709 -3.67 0.13 -37.35
CA PHE A 709 -5.11 -0.13 -37.17
C PHE A 709 -5.39 -0.77 -35.81
N HIS A 710 -4.62 -1.79 -35.42
CA HIS A 710 -4.74 -2.45 -34.12
C HIS A 710 -4.57 -1.48 -32.96
N ALA A 711 -3.51 -0.65 -32.99
CA ALA A 711 -3.28 0.38 -31.97
C ALA A 711 -4.43 1.40 -31.94
N LEU A 712 -4.93 1.82 -33.10
CA LEU A 712 -6.03 2.77 -33.23
C LEU A 712 -7.32 2.23 -32.62
N VAL A 713 -7.74 1.00 -32.95
CA VAL A 713 -9.01 0.45 -32.44
C VAL A 713 -8.96 0.18 -30.93
N GLN A 714 -7.79 -0.19 -30.40
CA GLN A 714 -7.57 -0.35 -28.97
C GLN A 714 -7.65 0.99 -28.23
N GLU A 715 -6.90 2.00 -28.68
CA GLU A 715 -6.90 3.33 -28.05
C GLU A 715 -8.24 4.05 -28.16
N ARG A 716 -8.98 3.80 -29.24
CA ARG A 716 -10.30 4.41 -29.45
C ARG A 716 -11.31 4.00 -28.36
N ARG A 717 -11.09 2.89 -27.63
CA ARG A 717 -11.89 2.49 -26.46
C ARG A 717 -11.86 3.51 -25.32
N ASN A 718 -10.80 4.30 -25.22
CA ASN A 718 -10.63 5.30 -24.16
C ASN A 718 -11.61 6.49 -24.30
N PHE A 719 -12.32 6.62 -25.44
CA PHE A 719 -13.27 7.70 -25.70
C PHE A 719 -14.72 7.34 -25.34
N GLY A 720 -14.94 6.19 -24.67
CA GLY A 720 -16.27 5.71 -24.31
C GLY A 720 -17.19 5.61 -25.55
N PRO A 721 -18.47 6.01 -25.45
CA PRO A 721 -19.42 5.96 -26.56
C PRO A 721 -19.04 6.75 -27.82
N LEU A 722 -18.18 7.77 -27.71
CA LEU A 722 -17.66 8.47 -28.90
C LEU A 722 -16.65 7.60 -29.68
N GLY A 723 -15.97 6.72 -28.96
CA GLY A 723 -15.07 5.73 -29.52
C GLY A 723 -15.81 4.50 -30.06
N TRP A 724 -16.48 3.79 -29.14
CA TRP A 724 -17.27 2.58 -29.37
C TRP A 724 -18.49 2.59 -28.44
N ASN A 725 -19.67 2.19 -28.92
CA ASN A 725 -20.85 2.08 -28.05
C ASN A 725 -20.64 1.02 -26.96
N ILE A 726 -19.96 -0.08 -27.30
CA ILE A 726 -19.61 -1.17 -26.39
C ILE A 726 -18.08 -1.30 -26.30
N PRO A 727 -17.49 -1.46 -25.10
CA PRO A 727 -16.04 -1.47 -24.92
C PRO A 727 -15.38 -2.81 -25.32
N TYR A 728 -15.40 -3.15 -26.60
CA TYR A 728 -14.86 -4.41 -27.15
C TYR A 728 -13.38 -4.63 -26.83
N GLU A 729 -13.02 -5.86 -26.47
CA GLU A 729 -11.62 -6.25 -26.23
C GLU A 729 -10.98 -6.76 -27.51
N PHE A 730 -10.17 -5.94 -28.18
CA PHE A 730 -9.33 -6.35 -29.31
C PHE A 730 -7.98 -6.84 -28.80
N ASN A 731 -7.60 -8.08 -29.11
CA ASN A 731 -6.46 -8.76 -28.49
C ASN A 731 -5.31 -8.99 -29.47
N GLU A 732 -4.12 -9.29 -28.95
CA GLU A 732 -2.95 -9.64 -29.78
C GLU A 732 -3.21 -10.88 -30.66
N SER A 733 -4.11 -11.78 -30.25
CA SER A 733 -4.51 -12.93 -31.08
C SER A 733 -5.10 -12.50 -32.42
N ASP A 734 -5.94 -11.47 -32.40
CA ASP A 734 -6.65 -10.96 -33.57
C ASP A 734 -5.65 -10.29 -34.53
N GLN A 735 -4.66 -9.60 -33.98
CA GLN A 735 -3.54 -9.05 -34.73
C GLN A 735 -2.67 -10.16 -35.34
N ARG A 736 -2.22 -11.14 -34.55
CA ARG A 736 -1.32 -12.22 -35.00
C ARG A 736 -1.94 -13.07 -36.09
N ILE A 737 -3.22 -13.43 -35.98
CA ILE A 737 -3.90 -14.21 -37.01
C ILE A 737 -4.06 -13.40 -38.30
N SER A 738 -4.39 -12.11 -38.20
CA SER A 738 -4.51 -11.20 -39.34
C SER A 738 -3.16 -11.02 -40.05
N ILE A 739 -2.06 -10.86 -39.29
CA ILE A 739 -0.69 -10.79 -39.83
C ILE A 739 -0.36 -12.06 -40.64
N ARG A 740 -0.62 -13.25 -40.07
CA ARG A 740 -0.35 -14.52 -40.77
C ARG A 740 -1.20 -14.68 -42.03
N GLN A 741 -2.47 -14.26 -41.99
CA GLN A 741 -3.34 -14.28 -43.15
C GLN A 741 -2.84 -13.34 -44.25
N ILE A 742 -2.41 -12.12 -43.91
CA ILE A 742 -1.78 -11.23 -44.91
C ILE A 742 -0.60 -11.93 -45.58
N GLN A 743 0.30 -12.53 -44.80
CA GLN A 743 1.47 -13.22 -45.35
C GLN A 743 1.07 -14.35 -46.30
N MET A 744 0.20 -15.25 -45.84
CA MET A 744 -0.28 -16.40 -46.60
C MET A 744 -0.90 -15.97 -47.94
N PHE A 745 -1.82 -14.99 -47.92
CA PHE A 745 -2.49 -14.52 -49.13
C PHE A 745 -1.55 -13.76 -50.08
N LEU A 746 -0.57 -13.02 -49.56
CA LEU A 746 0.42 -12.35 -50.42
C LEU A 746 1.38 -13.33 -51.12
N ASP A 747 1.68 -14.47 -50.48
CA ASP A 747 2.61 -15.47 -51.00
C ASP A 747 1.93 -16.50 -51.93
N GLU A 748 0.61 -16.72 -51.77
CA GLU A 748 -0.21 -17.64 -52.58
C GLU A 748 -0.76 -17.01 -53.88
N TYR A 749 -1.18 -15.75 -53.85
CA TYR A 749 -1.81 -15.08 -55.00
C TYR A 749 -0.82 -14.14 -55.72
N ASP A 750 -0.96 -13.98 -57.05
CA ASP A 750 -0.12 -13.06 -57.85
C ASP A 750 -0.55 -11.59 -57.70
N GLU A 751 -1.85 -11.32 -57.60
CA GLU A 751 -2.41 -10.01 -57.26
C GLU A 751 -2.62 -9.86 -55.75
N VAL A 752 -2.83 -8.63 -55.25
CA VAL A 752 -3.10 -8.40 -53.83
C VAL A 752 -4.60 -8.49 -53.59
N PRO A 753 -5.11 -9.52 -52.89
CA PRO A 753 -6.55 -9.74 -52.73
C PRO A 753 -7.12 -8.86 -51.60
N LEU A 754 -7.15 -7.54 -51.81
CA LEU A 754 -7.58 -6.56 -50.81
C LEU A 754 -9.00 -6.79 -50.28
N GLU A 755 -9.94 -7.20 -51.13
CA GLU A 755 -11.32 -7.50 -50.71
C GLU A 755 -11.37 -8.67 -49.73
N ALA A 756 -10.63 -9.76 -50.02
CA ALA A 756 -10.56 -10.91 -49.14
C ALA A 756 -9.86 -10.57 -47.82
N LEU A 757 -8.76 -9.81 -47.86
CA LEU A 757 -8.06 -9.35 -46.65
C LEU A 757 -8.94 -8.44 -45.79
N THR A 758 -9.72 -7.54 -46.41
CA THR A 758 -10.67 -6.65 -45.74
C THR A 758 -11.78 -7.45 -45.08
N TYR A 759 -12.34 -8.45 -45.76
CA TYR A 759 -13.36 -9.33 -45.19
C TYR A 759 -12.82 -10.14 -44.01
N LEU A 760 -11.66 -10.80 -44.17
CA LEU A 760 -11.07 -11.62 -43.10
C LEU A 760 -10.71 -10.77 -41.88
N THR A 761 -10.06 -9.62 -42.07
CA THR A 761 -9.65 -8.76 -40.96
C THR A 761 -10.86 -8.07 -40.33
N GLY A 762 -11.72 -7.45 -41.16
CA GLY A 762 -12.81 -6.60 -40.72
C GLY A 762 -14.06 -7.34 -40.27
N GLU A 763 -14.44 -8.43 -40.93
CA GLU A 763 -15.68 -9.16 -40.63
C GLU A 763 -15.44 -10.40 -39.76
N CYS A 764 -14.34 -11.13 -39.98
CA CYS A 764 -14.08 -12.38 -39.24
C CYS A 764 -13.26 -12.13 -37.97
N ASN A 765 -12.07 -11.54 -38.09
CA ASN A 765 -11.12 -11.46 -36.98
C ASN A 765 -11.53 -10.38 -35.96
N TYR A 766 -11.63 -9.12 -36.39
CA TYR A 766 -12.05 -8.02 -35.52
C TYR A 766 -13.57 -7.91 -35.45
N GLY A 767 -14.26 -8.01 -36.59
CA GLY A 767 -15.73 -7.91 -36.66
C GLY A 767 -16.46 -9.03 -35.92
N GLY A 768 -15.84 -10.20 -35.76
CA GLY A 768 -16.40 -11.30 -34.97
C GLY A 768 -16.59 -10.95 -33.48
N ARG A 769 -15.91 -9.90 -32.98
CA ARG A 769 -16.09 -9.38 -31.61
C ARG A 769 -17.15 -8.29 -31.51
N VAL A 770 -17.45 -7.63 -32.63
CA VAL A 770 -18.31 -6.45 -32.66
C VAL A 770 -19.77 -6.88 -32.84
N THR A 771 -20.58 -6.56 -31.83
CA THR A 771 -21.99 -6.96 -31.77
C THR A 771 -22.95 -5.88 -32.27
N ASP A 772 -22.59 -4.61 -32.17
CA ASP A 772 -23.40 -3.45 -32.56
C ASP A 772 -23.22 -3.13 -34.06
N ASP A 773 -24.31 -2.80 -34.75
CA ASP A 773 -24.30 -2.57 -36.20
C ASP A 773 -23.59 -1.26 -36.58
N LYS A 774 -23.66 -0.23 -35.72
CA LYS A 774 -22.98 1.06 -35.92
C LYS A 774 -21.49 0.92 -35.66
N ASP A 775 -21.11 0.22 -34.60
CA ASP A 775 -19.70 -0.06 -34.30
C ASP A 775 -19.08 -0.93 -35.41
N ARG A 776 -19.81 -1.91 -35.95
CA ARG A 776 -19.31 -2.73 -37.08
C ARG A 776 -19.06 -1.88 -38.32
N ARG A 777 -19.98 -0.96 -38.64
CA ARG A 777 -19.79 0.01 -39.74
C ARG A 777 -18.57 0.90 -39.51
N LEU A 778 -18.36 1.36 -38.27
CA LEU A 778 -17.22 2.18 -37.89
C LEU A 778 -15.90 1.39 -38.07
N LEU A 779 -15.84 0.15 -37.57
CA LEU A 779 -14.67 -0.72 -37.69
C LEU A 779 -14.25 -0.90 -39.15
N LEU A 780 -15.20 -1.22 -40.04
CA LEU A 780 -14.93 -1.39 -41.47
C LEU A 780 -14.51 -0.08 -42.14
N SER A 781 -15.10 1.05 -41.71
CA SER A 781 -14.73 2.38 -42.21
C SER A 781 -13.31 2.78 -41.80
N LEU A 782 -12.87 2.40 -40.60
CA LEU A 782 -11.50 2.61 -40.15
C LEU A 782 -10.52 1.69 -40.88
N LEU A 783 -10.89 0.42 -41.10
CA LEU A 783 -10.04 -0.55 -41.79
C LEU A 783 -9.78 -0.15 -43.25
N SER A 784 -10.78 0.43 -43.94
CA SER A 784 -10.66 0.84 -45.34
C SER A 784 -9.61 1.93 -45.58
N ILE A 785 -9.25 2.70 -44.55
CA ILE A 785 -8.16 3.68 -44.60
C ILE A 785 -6.82 2.96 -44.80
N PHE A 786 -6.61 1.85 -44.08
CA PHE A 786 -5.36 1.09 -44.09
C PHE A 786 -5.28 0.09 -45.24
N TYR A 787 -6.40 -0.54 -45.62
CA TYR A 787 -6.49 -1.45 -46.75
C TYR A 787 -7.07 -0.74 -47.98
N SER A 788 -6.26 0.12 -48.59
CA SER A 788 -6.61 0.84 -49.82
C SER A 788 -5.49 0.78 -50.85
N GLN A 789 -5.83 0.97 -52.13
CA GLN A 789 -4.83 1.02 -53.19
C GLN A 789 -3.90 2.24 -53.03
N GLU A 790 -4.38 3.31 -52.38
CA GLU A 790 -3.62 4.54 -52.09
C GLU A 790 -2.65 4.36 -50.91
N SER A 791 -3.04 3.62 -49.85
CA SER A 791 -2.15 3.35 -48.71
C SER A 791 -0.91 2.53 -49.13
N LEU A 792 -1.05 1.69 -50.16
CA LEU A 792 0.05 0.94 -50.77
C LEU A 792 1.08 1.83 -51.48
N LEU A 793 0.80 3.12 -51.72
CA LEU A 793 1.70 4.05 -52.42
C LEU A 793 2.53 4.95 -51.49
N ILE A 794 2.05 5.25 -50.27
CA ILE A 794 2.52 6.41 -49.48
C ILE A 794 3.74 6.13 -48.58
N LEU A 795 3.88 4.95 -47.99
CA LEU A 795 4.99 4.63 -47.07
C LEU A 795 6.16 3.97 -47.80
N ARG A 796 7.38 4.52 -47.67
CA ARG A 796 8.64 3.90 -48.16
C ARG A 796 9.66 3.81 -47.02
N PHE A 797 9.60 2.74 -46.24
CA PHE A 797 10.66 2.37 -45.32
C PHE A 797 11.17 0.98 -45.69
N SER A 798 12.48 0.82 -45.89
CA SER A 798 13.10 -0.41 -46.37
C SER A 798 13.74 -1.28 -45.29
N LEU A 799 13.98 -0.73 -44.10
CA LEU A 799 14.68 -1.42 -43.00
C LEU A 799 13.83 -1.39 -41.73
N PHE A 800 13.78 -2.51 -41.00
CA PHE A 800 13.10 -2.66 -39.72
C PHE A 800 13.41 -1.52 -38.73
N GLN A 801 14.70 -1.17 -38.58
CA GLN A 801 15.12 -0.10 -37.67
C GLN A 801 14.54 1.28 -38.04
N THR A 802 14.22 1.51 -39.33
CA THR A 802 13.63 2.78 -39.78
C THR A 802 12.19 2.91 -39.30
N TYR A 803 11.41 1.81 -39.31
CA TYR A 803 10.08 1.77 -38.72
C TYR A 803 10.15 2.05 -37.22
N VAL A 804 11.05 1.37 -36.48
CA VAL A 804 11.19 1.57 -35.03
C VAL A 804 11.59 3.02 -34.70
N ASN A 805 12.54 3.59 -35.43
CA ASN A 805 12.95 4.99 -35.22
C ASN A 805 11.82 5.98 -35.54
N TYR A 806 11.05 5.74 -36.60
CA TYR A 806 9.87 6.54 -36.91
C TYR A 806 8.83 6.47 -35.79
N ILE A 807 8.52 5.27 -35.29
CA ILE A 807 7.56 5.11 -34.19
C ILE A 807 8.07 5.84 -32.93
N ARG A 808 9.37 5.78 -32.63
CA ARG A 808 9.97 6.53 -31.51
C ARG A 808 9.86 8.04 -31.65
N SER A 809 9.78 8.57 -32.88
CA SER A 809 9.63 10.00 -33.13
C SER A 809 8.19 10.51 -32.98
N LEU A 810 7.20 9.62 -32.84
CA LEU A 810 5.80 10.00 -32.63
C LEU A 810 5.61 10.67 -31.26
N PRO A 811 4.63 11.60 -31.13
CA PRO A 811 4.29 12.19 -29.85
C PRO A 811 3.75 11.15 -28.87
N ILE A 812 3.93 11.40 -27.57
CA ILE A 812 3.42 10.53 -26.49
C ILE A 812 1.90 10.60 -26.46
N CYS A 813 1.34 11.82 -26.52
CA CYS A 813 -0.08 12.08 -26.65
C CYS A 813 -0.46 12.26 -28.12
N ALA A 814 -1.34 11.42 -28.64
CA ALA A 814 -1.85 11.52 -30.00
C ALA A 814 -3.08 12.45 -30.06
N ASP A 815 -3.14 13.28 -31.10
CA ASP A 815 -4.30 14.15 -31.36
C ASP A 815 -5.55 13.32 -31.71
N PRO A 816 -6.76 13.71 -31.23
CA PRO A 816 -8.03 13.05 -31.54
C PRO A 816 -8.29 12.81 -33.03
N CYS A 817 -7.78 13.68 -33.90
CA CYS A 817 -7.93 13.56 -35.34
C CYS A 817 -7.31 12.27 -35.88
N VAL A 818 -6.27 11.73 -35.23
CA VAL A 818 -5.66 10.45 -35.61
C VAL A 818 -6.64 9.29 -35.47
N PHE A 819 -7.55 9.39 -34.50
CA PHE A 819 -8.62 8.40 -34.32
C PHE A 819 -9.80 8.65 -35.25
N GLY A 820 -9.88 9.79 -35.93
CA GLY A 820 -11.08 10.25 -36.65
C GLY A 820 -12.10 10.91 -35.72
N LEU A 821 -11.64 11.57 -34.66
CA LEU A 821 -12.46 12.30 -33.70
C LEU A 821 -12.12 13.80 -33.72
N HIS A 822 -13.08 14.63 -33.30
CA HIS A 822 -12.86 16.06 -33.08
C HIS A 822 -12.09 16.29 -31.78
N SER A 823 -11.33 17.39 -31.67
CA SER A 823 -10.54 17.74 -30.47
C SER A 823 -11.34 17.72 -29.16
N ASN A 824 -12.59 18.20 -29.18
CA ASN A 824 -13.50 18.14 -28.05
C ASN A 824 -13.76 16.73 -27.49
N ALA A 825 -13.51 15.66 -28.25
CA ALA A 825 -13.66 14.29 -27.75
C ALA A 825 -12.68 13.97 -26.63
N ASP A 826 -11.51 14.62 -26.60
CA ASP A 826 -10.55 14.47 -25.50
C ASP A 826 -11.11 15.00 -24.18
N ILE A 827 -11.93 16.06 -24.18
CA ILE A 827 -12.37 16.71 -22.94
C ILE A 827 -13.06 15.71 -22.00
N THR A 828 -13.97 14.88 -22.51
CA THR A 828 -14.67 13.90 -21.68
C THR A 828 -13.73 12.80 -21.17
N LYS A 829 -12.87 12.29 -22.05
CA LYS A 829 -11.87 11.26 -21.73
C LYS A 829 -10.86 11.77 -20.70
N ASP A 830 -10.27 12.93 -20.94
CA ASP A 830 -9.25 13.55 -20.11
C ASP A 830 -9.82 13.96 -18.73
N ASN A 831 -11.08 14.41 -18.67
CA ASN A 831 -11.78 14.62 -17.40
C ASN A 831 -11.99 13.32 -16.62
N GLN A 832 -12.36 12.23 -17.31
CA GLN A 832 -12.53 10.92 -16.69
C GLN A 832 -11.19 10.41 -16.14
N GLU A 833 -10.12 10.54 -16.91
CA GLU A 833 -8.76 10.18 -16.49
C GLU A 833 -8.30 11.03 -15.29
N THR A 834 -8.57 12.33 -15.33
CA THR A 834 -8.29 13.23 -14.21
C THR A 834 -9.01 12.79 -12.94
N ASN A 835 -10.31 12.49 -13.01
CA ASN A 835 -11.04 12.02 -11.84
C ASN A 835 -10.49 10.68 -11.33
N GLN A 836 -10.22 9.72 -12.23
CA GLN A 836 -9.61 8.44 -11.84
C GLN A 836 -8.27 8.62 -11.13
N LEU A 837 -7.41 9.51 -11.61
CA LEU A 837 -6.14 9.84 -10.99
C LEU A 837 -6.34 10.41 -9.57
N LEU A 838 -7.22 11.40 -9.42
CA LEU A 838 -7.44 12.07 -8.13
C LEU A 838 -8.14 11.15 -7.13
N ASP A 839 -9.16 10.41 -7.56
CA ASP A 839 -9.90 9.45 -6.73
C ASP A 839 -8.96 8.33 -6.25
N GLY A 840 -8.09 7.82 -7.12
CA GLY A 840 -7.09 6.83 -6.75
C GLY A 840 -6.08 7.37 -5.72
N VAL A 841 -5.63 8.62 -5.86
CA VAL A 841 -4.77 9.27 -4.86
C VAL A 841 -5.50 9.46 -3.52
N LEU A 842 -6.78 9.82 -3.54
CA LEU A 842 -7.58 9.99 -2.32
C LEU A 842 -7.66 8.70 -1.50
N LEU A 843 -7.69 7.52 -2.13
CA LEU A 843 -7.66 6.21 -1.45
C LEU A 843 -6.37 5.97 -0.65
N THR A 844 -5.28 6.66 -0.97
CA THR A 844 -3.99 6.53 -0.27
C THR A 844 -3.83 7.49 0.90
N LEU A 845 -4.72 8.48 1.04
CA LEU A 845 -4.63 9.44 2.13
C LEU A 845 -5.23 8.90 3.43
N PRO A 846 -4.61 9.20 4.59
CA PRO A 846 -5.18 8.82 5.88
C PRO A 846 -6.53 9.53 6.08
N ARG A 847 -7.59 8.74 6.31
CA ARG A 847 -8.97 9.23 6.48
C ARG A 847 -9.20 10.06 7.75
N GLN A 848 -8.24 10.13 8.67
CA GLN A 848 -8.34 10.93 9.88
C GLN A 848 -7.65 12.29 9.70
N ALA A 849 -8.45 13.36 9.65
CA ALA A 849 -7.95 14.72 9.75
C ALA A 849 -7.62 15.07 11.21
N GLY A 850 -6.52 15.80 11.42
CA GLY A 850 -6.17 16.39 12.72
C GLY A 850 -7.28 17.29 13.27
N GLY A 851 -7.34 17.39 14.60
CA GLY A 851 -8.46 17.89 15.42
C GLY A 851 -8.84 19.38 15.32
N GLY A 852 -8.85 19.97 14.12
CA GLY A 852 -9.30 21.35 13.88
C GLY A 852 -10.40 21.50 12.83
N ALA A 853 -10.85 20.43 12.19
CA ALA A 853 -11.91 20.44 11.18
C ALA A 853 -13.27 20.00 11.77
N LYS A 854 -14.38 20.42 11.15
CA LYS A 854 -15.74 19.95 11.48
C LYS A 854 -15.76 18.43 11.57
N SER A 855 -16.56 17.88 12.49
CA SER A 855 -16.66 16.43 12.60
C SER A 855 -17.24 15.83 11.31
N PRO A 856 -16.85 14.60 10.92
CA PRO A 856 -17.43 13.92 9.76
C PRO A 856 -18.96 13.94 9.71
N GLN A 857 -19.59 13.79 10.87
CA GLN A 857 -21.05 13.84 11.01
C GLN A 857 -21.60 15.24 10.72
N GLU A 858 -20.98 16.31 11.23
CA GLU A 858 -21.40 17.69 10.96
C GLU A 858 -21.36 18.02 9.46
N VAL A 859 -20.35 17.52 8.73
CA VAL A 859 -20.24 17.73 7.29
C VAL A 859 -21.39 17.03 6.55
N VAL A 860 -21.66 15.77 6.91
CA VAL A 860 -22.74 14.99 6.30
C VAL A 860 -24.11 15.57 6.62
N ASP A 861 -24.33 16.03 7.86
CA ASP A 861 -25.60 16.62 8.30
C ASP A 861 -25.90 17.90 7.51
N GLU A 862 -24.92 18.79 7.37
CA GLU A 862 -25.03 20.03 6.59
C GLU A 862 -25.28 19.75 5.10
N LEU A 863 -24.59 18.76 4.53
CA LEU A 863 -24.76 18.39 3.12
C LEU A 863 -26.14 17.76 2.87
N ALA A 864 -26.58 16.87 3.75
CA ALA A 864 -27.90 16.25 3.69
C ALA A 864 -29.01 17.31 3.83
N GLU A 865 -28.88 18.26 4.74
CA GLU A 865 -29.84 19.36 4.92
C GLU A 865 -29.90 20.23 3.66
N ASN A 866 -28.75 20.58 3.09
CA ASN A 866 -28.68 21.38 1.87
C ASN A 866 -29.34 20.69 0.66
N ILE A 867 -29.12 19.38 0.51
CA ILE A 867 -29.76 18.58 -0.55
C ILE A 867 -31.27 18.52 -0.32
N LEU A 868 -31.71 18.26 0.92
CA LEU A 868 -33.13 18.22 1.30
C LEU A 868 -33.83 19.55 0.99
N CYS A 869 -33.19 20.69 1.29
CA CYS A 869 -33.74 22.01 0.98
C CYS A 869 -33.86 22.30 -0.53
N LYS A 870 -33.07 21.62 -1.38
CA LYS A 870 -33.09 21.79 -2.84
C LYS A 870 -34.06 20.84 -3.55
N LEU A 871 -34.63 19.85 -2.85
CA LEU A 871 -35.59 18.94 -3.45
C LEU A 871 -36.87 19.70 -3.83
N PRO A 872 -37.39 19.52 -5.07
CA PRO A 872 -38.66 20.11 -5.46
C PRO A 872 -39.81 19.48 -4.68
N ALA A 873 -40.91 20.22 -4.53
CA ALA A 873 -42.13 19.70 -3.92
C ALA A 873 -42.79 18.61 -4.80
N ASP A 874 -43.54 17.71 -4.16
CA ASP A 874 -44.31 16.69 -4.86
C ASP A 874 -45.27 17.30 -5.88
N PHE A 875 -45.39 16.65 -7.03
CA PHE A 875 -46.35 17.03 -8.06
C PHE A 875 -47.77 16.69 -7.61
N ASP A 876 -48.72 17.59 -7.80
CA ASP A 876 -50.13 17.34 -7.47
C ASP A 876 -50.77 16.37 -8.48
N VAL A 877 -50.85 15.10 -8.08
CA VAL A 877 -51.44 14.02 -8.88
C VAL A 877 -52.92 14.28 -9.19
N GLN A 878 -53.65 14.92 -8.27
CA GLN A 878 -55.07 15.16 -8.42
C GLN A 878 -55.33 16.28 -9.42
N MET A 879 -54.58 17.38 -9.33
CA MET A 879 -54.62 18.45 -10.33
C MET A 879 -54.30 17.93 -11.74
N VAL A 880 -53.30 17.05 -11.88
CA VAL A 880 -52.94 16.45 -13.17
C VAL A 880 -54.06 15.54 -13.69
N ASN A 881 -54.70 14.74 -12.84
CA ASN A 881 -55.83 13.88 -13.23
C ASN A 881 -57.05 14.69 -13.68
N ASP A 882 -57.33 15.81 -13.02
CA ASP A 882 -58.48 16.66 -13.36
C ASP A 882 -58.26 17.42 -14.67
N LYS A 883 -57.01 17.84 -14.94
CA LYS A 883 -56.64 18.57 -16.17
C LYS A 883 -56.42 17.65 -17.38
N TYR A 884 -55.93 16.44 -17.15
CA TYR A 884 -55.61 15.44 -18.18
C TYR A 884 -56.24 14.08 -17.83
N PRO A 885 -57.57 13.95 -17.96
CA PRO A 885 -58.26 12.72 -17.60
C PRO A 885 -57.82 11.55 -18.50
N VAL A 886 -57.77 10.36 -17.90
CA VAL A 886 -57.46 9.13 -18.62
C VAL A 886 -58.62 8.80 -19.55
N THR A 887 -58.43 9.03 -20.84
CA THR A 887 -59.38 8.69 -21.89
C THR A 887 -58.77 7.66 -22.83
N TYR A 888 -59.61 6.81 -23.42
CA TYR A 888 -59.15 5.81 -24.39
C TYR A 888 -58.53 6.44 -25.65
N GLU A 889 -58.96 7.67 -25.96
CA GLU A 889 -58.55 8.42 -27.16
C GLU A 889 -57.20 9.14 -26.99
N GLU A 890 -56.71 9.35 -25.77
CA GLU A 890 -55.45 10.04 -25.49
C GLU A 890 -54.56 9.24 -24.52
N SER A 891 -53.71 8.39 -25.08
CA SER A 891 -52.82 7.50 -24.32
C SER A 891 -51.72 8.24 -23.56
N MET A 892 -51.34 9.46 -23.99
CA MET A 892 -50.31 10.26 -23.31
C MET A 892 -50.74 10.68 -21.91
N ASN A 893 -52.04 10.90 -21.66
CA ASN A 893 -52.55 11.23 -20.33
C ASN A 893 -52.28 10.10 -19.33
N THR A 894 -52.34 8.84 -19.79
CA THR A 894 -52.02 7.67 -18.97
C THR A 894 -50.53 7.62 -18.64
N VAL A 895 -49.67 7.89 -19.63
CA VAL A 895 -48.21 7.93 -19.44
C VAL A 895 -47.83 9.05 -18.48
N LEU A 896 -48.34 10.26 -18.69
CA LEU A 896 -48.08 11.42 -17.83
C LEU A 896 -48.46 11.12 -16.38
N ARG A 897 -49.63 10.53 -16.14
CA ARG A 897 -50.06 10.14 -14.80
C ARG A 897 -49.10 9.12 -14.17
N GLN A 898 -48.67 8.11 -14.93
CA GLN A 898 -47.73 7.10 -14.44
C GLN A 898 -46.36 7.71 -14.11
N GLU A 899 -45.87 8.61 -14.96
CA GLU A 899 -44.60 9.32 -14.73
C GLU A 899 -44.68 10.21 -13.49
N VAL A 900 -45.75 11.00 -13.31
CA VAL A 900 -45.95 11.83 -12.11
C VAL A 900 -45.97 10.98 -10.83
N ILE A 901 -46.68 9.84 -10.84
CA ILE A 901 -46.70 8.92 -9.69
C ILE A 901 -45.29 8.34 -9.42
N ARG A 902 -44.54 7.99 -10.48
CA ARG A 902 -43.18 7.47 -10.35
C ARG A 902 -42.21 8.53 -9.83
N PHE A 903 -42.29 9.76 -10.33
CA PHE A 903 -41.48 10.90 -9.88
C PHE A 903 -41.74 11.22 -8.41
N ASN A 904 -43.00 11.29 -7.97
CA ASN A 904 -43.31 11.51 -6.55
C ASN A 904 -42.78 10.37 -5.67
N ARG A 905 -42.91 9.11 -6.10
CA ARG A 905 -42.30 7.98 -5.37
C ARG A 905 -40.79 8.13 -5.28
N TYR A 906 -40.14 8.56 -6.36
CA TYR A 906 -38.70 8.80 -6.39
C TYR A 906 -38.28 9.93 -5.44
N LEU A 907 -38.97 11.08 -5.46
CA LEU A 907 -38.73 12.21 -4.55
C LEU A 907 -38.92 11.81 -3.09
N CYS A 908 -39.98 11.07 -2.78
CA CYS A 908 -40.25 10.54 -1.45
C CYS A 908 -39.11 9.62 -0.95
N CYS A 909 -38.65 8.68 -1.79
CA CYS A 909 -37.52 7.81 -1.44
C CYS A 909 -36.23 8.60 -1.19
N TYR A 910 -35.94 9.61 -2.02
CA TYR A 910 -34.79 10.49 -1.82
C TYR A 910 -34.88 11.23 -0.48
N GLY A 911 -36.01 11.89 -0.21
CA GLY A 911 -36.22 12.62 1.03
C GLY A 911 -36.05 11.75 2.28
N ILE A 912 -36.56 10.52 2.26
CA ILE A 912 -36.40 9.56 3.37
C ILE A 912 -34.92 9.16 3.56
N ASN A 913 -34.20 8.86 2.47
CA ASN A 913 -32.81 8.41 2.54
C ASN A 913 -31.86 9.48 3.09
N TYR A 914 -32.00 10.74 2.66
CA TYR A 914 -31.16 11.83 3.18
C TYR A 914 -31.53 12.20 4.63
N SER A 915 -32.81 12.17 4.98
CA SER A 915 -33.24 12.37 6.37
C SER A 915 -32.71 11.27 7.30
N ALA A 916 -32.58 10.03 6.80
CA ALA A 916 -32.01 8.91 7.55
C ALA A 916 -30.49 9.05 7.79
N CYS A 917 -29.77 9.77 6.93
CA CYS A 917 -28.33 10.04 7.10
C CYS A 917 -28.05 11.08 8.21
N GLN A 918 -29.05 11.91 8.56
CA GLN A 918 -28.97 12.90 9.65
C GLN A 918 -29.22 12.28 11.04
N ILE A 919 -29.51 10.98 11.12
CA ILE A 919 -29.70 10.29 12.41
C ILE A 919 -28.31 9.98 12.98
N PRO A 920 -27.97 10.45 14.20
CA PRO A 920 -26.66 10.19 14.80
C PRO A 920 -26.38 8.70 14.87
N ALA A 921 -25.16 8.29 14.50
CA ALA A 921 -24.69 6.90 14.56
C ALA A 921 -24.91 6.21 15.93
N LEU A 922 -25.06 6.98 17.02
CA LEU A 922 -25.36 6.48 18.36
C LEU A 922 -26.79 5.92 18.53
N ILE A 923 -27.76 6.31 17.70
CA ILE A 923 -29.13 5.75 17.70
C ILE A 923 -29.24 4.53 16.75
N VAL A 924 -28.28 4.41 15.82
CA VAL A 924 -28.18 3.33 14.82
C VAL A 924 -27.85 1.96 15.44
N ASN A 925 -27.31 1.91 16.65
CA ASN A 925 -27.06 0.62 17.33
C ASN A 925 -28.34 -0.10 17.83
N HIS A 926 -29.49 0.57 17.84
CA HIS A 926 -30.77 -0.06 18.24
C HIS A 926 -31.78 -0.23 17.10
N ALA A 927 -31.60 0.45 15.96
CA ALA A 927 -32.40 0.24 14.77
C ALA A 927 -31.48 -0.27 13.65
N ILE A 928 -31.80 -1.43 13.07
CA ILE A 928 -31.08 -2.00 11.92
C ILE A 928 -31.13 -0.97 10.78
N VAL A 929 -30.09 -0.15 10.66
CA VAL A 929 -29.96 0.76 9.52
C VAL A 929 -29.61 -0.08 8.32
N PRO A 930 -30.39 0.01 7.23
CA PRO A 930 -30.08 -0.73 6.02
C PRO A 930 -28.71 -0.33 5.46
N GLN A 931 -27.98 -1.32 4.94
CA GLN A 931 -26.62 -1.14 4.40
C GLN A 931 -26.51 0.00 3.36
N TYR A 932 -27.59 0.25 2.59
CA TYR A 932 -27.63 1.35 1.61
C TYR A 932 -27.54 2.75 2.25
N VAL A 933 -28.06 2.95 3.48
CA VAL A 933 -27.94 4.26 4.18
C VAL A 933 -26.49 4.50 4.60
N HIS A 934 -25.78 3.44 4.99
CA HIS A 934 -24.35 3.52 5.30
C HIS A 934 -23.53 3.84 4.03
N GLU A 935 -23.91 3.30 2.87
CA GLU A 935 -23.27 3.65 1.60
C GLU A 935 -23.52 5.11 1.23
N ILE A 936 -24.75 5.61 1.40
CA ILE A 936 -25.06 7.03 1.16
C ILE A 936 -24.30 7.93 2.13
N TYR A 937 -24.19 7.57 3.40
CA TYR A 937 -23.37 8.31 4.37
C TYR A 937 -21.90 8.39 3.93
N LYS A 938 -21.32 7.28 3.43
CA LYS A 938 -19.96 7.28 2.88
C LYS A 938 -19.85 8.20 1.67
N ILE A 939 -20.80 8.15 0.74
CA ILE A 939 -20.82 9.00 -0.47
C ILE A 939 -20.99 10.49 -0.12
N LEU A 940 -21.70 10.82 0.96
CA LEU A 940 -21.85 12.22 1.40
C LEU A 940 -20.61 12.74 2.12
N PHE A 941 -19.84 11.84 2.71
CA PHE A 941 -18.60 12.16 3.41
C PHE A 941 -17.41 12.29 2.45
N ASP A 942 -17.31 11.37 1.47
CA ASP A 942 -16.30 11.34 0.42
C ASP A 942 -16.56 12.41 -0.66
#